data_AF-A0A4Z1A8L1-F1
#
_entry.id   AF-A0A4Z1A8L1-F1
#
_cell.length_a   1.000
_cell.length_b   1.000
_cell.length_c   1.000
_cell.angle_alpha   90.00
_cell.angle_beta   90.00
_cell.angle_gamma   90.00
#
_symmetry.space_group_name_H-M   'P 1'
#
loop_
_entity.id
_entity.type
_entity.pdbx_description
1 polymer ?
#
loop_
_entity_poly.entity_id
_entity_poly.type
_entity_poly.pdbx_seq_one_letter_code
_entity_poly.pdbx_strand_id
1 'polypeptide(L)'
;MLPIPELSIHPGAIEYFWHKLPWAIPNFLTIFVGLALTSLGIIATKKSENRKILLSFICFCFSFASLGFVLSIRSLIEDQSTILYWNRIGYFGVILMAPSASFLTYYLTNERYQYLIFSGILTMLTLLYGYYGLLNHDDFTGSYFYYSFGKYPIAKLPLKIWGVVTFFNYLFLYTPASLHYRVRFKEDFEAKKLIFLGLHICSILLITNFLSLVGYPVFPLSSFAFIPLSILGYGIFRSDFLNLNDLLFKQRGLFYFLSGFITTILLVIAFIVSFYLHPSIQLTAYERPYFLVPLFSSVMVFALAIYIAGSNPDKKLNMLASISFFLAGAFTIVMVIFKFEMPLIVARRIEQIFYTLFVFTPGIHIRFCYALFGKNSPKFVRWIDFCSFILSVVLWTPYFFSGFYEYSFGRISAGGIGLNLFGILGFLGIGLFLKDWFRFHKETNNKLASLIVASLIFGDFLIILNLPATMGLPIYSFGELQFLPAFFISIFILKLGAIPTSGQATLIGNRVSLMILFFIPITMSFYVLNLMNLFPMNVAIYHAIFVASPIALAFYLVSFVFLRSTAVRLDQTILALAEEKLRTDSALIESEETKKEIEAINQLTNLINSESELSKIINAIANYVHQKYGILATWLFLLDESKEEIRSVHAETFVEATKEQRTFVNNLRIPLDETGGVAYLVWKRKKSMLLSFVKRFNFEIDKRISEGVHATSFLHVPLVLNNETIGIIMFSNFEKRLNISKAESRSIERLCAQVSGVIQRVHLLKQTEKQKKDILALNDLIKDLNEKLDIHLIMKKVHRYVKENFNITYYSLLVADSEKKFLRFVDMEVPENVTEFQKKRIYDMKVPIKGGKGAHELSLRRKKPIYIPDRNGSFERWLSEDDKWVQEVCNIRSFIFIPMILNGEVVGILDLSNSESKLELTEEDISNLSILAEQLAGIIYGSTIFKELEISRNIAEEERNKNEKLLLNILPVDIAQELKEKGATEPILYENVSVMFTDFKGFTQIAEVLSPQELIRDLDACFVQFDKITERYKLEKLKTIGDSYMCAGGIPKRNQTHAIDSILAALEIQAFMNLMKQIKADQGLPFWELRLGIHSGPLVAGVIGEKKFAYDVWGDTVNTASRMESSGTPGKINISGTTYDMIKDVFECEYRGKVNAKNKGEVEMYYVLGLKNEYSISDDKRTPNESFWKYYEMLAGTREHVA
;
A
#
# COMPACT_ATOMS: atom_id res chain seq x y z
N MET A 1 -22.95 -32.00 -35.84
CA MET A 1 -23.37 -30.64 -36.27
C MET A 1 -24.48 -30.23 -35.31
N LEU A 2 -24.43 -29.13 -34.55
CA LEU A 2 -23.55 -27.96 -34.57
C LEU A 2 -22.96 -27.68 -33.17
N PRO A 3 -21.64 -27.85 -32.96
CA PRO A 3 -21.03 -27.67 -31.64
C PRO A 3 -20.56 -26.22 -31.36
N ILE A 4 -20.88 -25.29 -32.25
CA ILE A 4 -20.75 -23.84 -32.07
C ILE A 4 -21.96 -23.22 -32.78
N PRO A 5 -22.70 -22.27 -32.19
CA PRO A 5 -23.74 -21.52 -32.91
C PRO A 5 -23.13 -20.94 -34.19
N GLU A 6 -23.75 -21.20 -35.34
CA GLU A 6 -23.28 -20.64 -36.61
C GLU A 6 -23.28 -19.12 -36.50
N LEU A 7 -22.20 -18.49 -36.97
CA LEU A 7 -22.14 -17.05 -37.09
C LEU A 7 -23.25 -16.61 -38.04
N SER A 8 -24.02 -15.60 -37.64
CA SER A 8 -24.88 -14.90 -38.58
C SER A 8 -24.07 -14.40 -39.79
N ILE A 9 -24.70 -14.26 -40.96
CA ILE A 9 -24.02 -13.87 -42.22
C ILE A 9 -23.33 -12.49 -42.09
N HIS A 10 -23.80 -11.65 -41.16
CA HIS A 10 -23.19 -10.38 -40.75
C HIS A 10 -23.19 -10.28 -39.21
N PRO A 11 -22.21 -10.89 -38.53
CA PRO A 11 -22.19 -10.90 -37.07
C PRO A 11 -21.82 -9.52 -36.53
N GLY A 12 -22.50 -9.11 -35.46
CA GLY A 12 -22.05 -7.95 -34.68
C GLY A 12 -20.65 -8.19 -34.10
N ALA A 13 -19.89 -7.13 -33.85
CA ALA A 13 -18.51 -7.23 -33.34
C ALA A 13 -18.39 -8.08 -32.06
N ILE A 14 -19.41 -8.01 -31.18
CA ILE A 14 -19.48 -8.79 -29.93
C ILE A 14 -19.70 -10.28 -30.23
N GLU A 15 -20.59 -10.62 -31.16
CA GLU A 15 -20.87 -12.00 -31.56
C GLU A 15 -19.64 -12.63 -32.22
N TYR A 16 -18.97 -11.89 -33.11
CA TYR A 16 -17.71 -12.29 -33.73
C TYR A 16 -16.60 -12.51 -32.68
N PHE A 17 -16.45 -11.58 -31.72
CA PHE A 17 -15.48 -11.70 -30.63
C PHE A 17 -15.67 -12.99 -29.84
N TRP A 18 -16.89 -13.24 -29.32
CA TRP A 18 -17.16 -14.42 -28.51
C TRP A 18 -17.05 -15.73 -29.31
N HIS A 19 -17.38 -15.70 -30.60
CA HIS A 19 -17.15 -16.84 -31.47
C HIS A 19 -15.66 -17.15 -31.66
N LYS A 20 -14.82 -16.12 -31.89
CA LYS A 20 -13.37 -16.26 -32.11
C LYS A 20 -12.56 -16.42 -30.83
N LEU A 21 -13.11 -16.08 -29.67
CA LEU A 21 -12.43 -16.10 -28.37
C LEU A 21 -11.70 -17.42 -28.04
N PRO A 22 -12.23 -18.64 -28.30
CA PRO A 22 -11.50 -19.89 -28.03
C PRO A 22 -10.16 -19.98 -28.73
N TRP A 23 -10.06 -19.41 -29.94
CA TRP A 23 -8.82 -19.40 -30.71
C TRP A 23 -7.82 -18.37 -30.19
N ALA A 24 -8.31 -17.34 -29.49
CA ALA A 24 -7.50 -16.33 -28.83
C ALA A 24 -6.98 -16.77 -27.46
N ILE A 25 -7.69 -17.65 -26.75
CA ILE A 25 -7.38 -18.03 -25.36
C ILE A 25 -6.00 -18.67 -25.16
N PRO A 26 -5.55 -19.64 -25.98
CA PRO A 26 -4.18 -20.15 -25.89
C PRO A 26 -3.13 -19.05 -26.01
N ASN A 27 -3.41 -18.03 -26.83
CA ASN A 27 -2.56 -16.88 -27.03
C ASN A 27 -2.59 -15.94 -25.81
N PHE A 28 -3.77 -15.67 -25.24
CA PHE A 28 -3.91 -14.94 -23.98
C PHE A 28 -3.18 -15.64 -22.82
N LEU A 29 -3.29 -16.97 -22.71
CA LEU A 29 -2.52 -17.74 -21.74
C LEU A 29 -1.01 -17.58 -21.95
N THR A 30 -0.57 -17.50 -23.20
CA THR A 30 0.84 -17.24 -23.53
C THR A 30 1.26 -15.83 -23.05
N ILE A 31 0.39 -14.82 -23.20
CA ILE A 31 0.60 -13.47 -22.65
C ILE A 31 0.73 -13.53 -21.13
N PHE A 32 -0.26 -14.13 -20.45
CA PHE A 32 -0.31 -14.16 -18.99
C PHE A 32 0.86 -14.93 -18.38
N VAL A 33 1.17 -16.12 -18.90
CA VAL A 33 2.31 -16.92 -18.44
C VAL A 33 3.62 -16.19 -18.72
N GLY A 34 3.77 -15.61 -19.91
CA GLY A 34 4.96 -14.83 -20.26
C GLY A 34 5.18 -13.64 -19.32
N LEU A 35 4.17 -12.79 -19.13
CA LEU A 35 4.25 -11.63 -18.22
C LEU A 35 4.44 -12.02 -16.76
N ALA A 36 3.80 -13.10 -16.30
CA ALA A 36 3.99 -13.61 -14.94
C ALA A 36 5.45 -14.03 -14.71
N LEU A 37 6.03 -14.78 -15.65
CA LEU A 37 7.44 -15.20 -15.57
C LEU A 37 8.40 -14.01 -15.68
N THR A 38 8.11 -13.02 -16.54
CA THR A 38 8.85 -11.75 -16.63
C THR A 38 8.82 -11.00 -15.30
N SER A 39 7.64 -10.87 -14.67
CA SER A 39 7.47 -10.17 -13.38
C SER A 39 8.20 -10.88 -12.24
N LEU A 40 8.08 -12.21 -12.17
CA LEU A 40 8.81 -13.04 -11.20
C LEU A 40 10.32 -12.95 -11.40
N GLY A 41 10.77 -12.93 -12.65
CA GLY A 41 12.17 -12.68 -13.01
C GLY A 41 12.66 -11.32 -12.49
N ILE A 42 11.90 -10.24 -12.72
CA ILE A 42 12.25 -8.89 -12.24
C ILE A 42 12.37 -8.88 -10.71
N ILE A 43 11.41 -9.47 -9.99
CA ILE A 43 11.46 -9.54 -8.52
C ILE A 43 12.71 -10.30 -8.05
N ALA A 44 13.07 -11.39 -8.74
CA ALA A 44 14.25 -12.19 -8.41
C ALA A 44 15.59 -11.51 -8.69
N THR A 45 15.65 -10.54 -9.62
CA THR A 45 16.91 -9.82 -9.92
C THR A 45 17.46 -9.05 -8.71
N LYS A 46 16.59 -8.65 -7.78
CA LYS A 46 16.97 -7.96 -6.54
C LYS A 46 17.65 -8.88 -5.51
N LYS A 47 17.45 -10.20 -5.61
CA LYS A 47 17.88 -11.17 -4.59
C LYS A 47 18.91 -12.19 -5.07
N SER A 48 19.06 -12.38 -6.39
CA SER A 48 19.94 -13.42 -6.96
C SER A 48 21.27 -12.86 -7.45
N GLU A 49 22.34 -13.62 -7.25
CA GLU A 49 23.69 -13.33 -7.77
C GLU A 49 23.81 -13.56 -9.29
N ASN A 50 22.96 -14.41 -9.88
CA ASN A 50 23.01 -14.79 -11.30
C ASN A 50 22.18 -13.86 -12.22
N ARG A 51 22.47 -12.56 -12.19
CA ARG A 51 21.68 -11.52 -12.89
C ARG A 51 21.64 -11.69 -14.42
N LYS A 52 22.69 -12.22 -15.06
CA LYS A 52 22.79 -12.34 -16.52
C LYS A 52 21.78 -13.34 -17.10
N ILE A 53 21.72 -14.55 -16.52
CA ILE A 53 20.74 -15.59 -16.89
C ILE A 53 19.32 -15.05 -16.72
N LEU A 54 19.08 -14.36 -15.61
CA LEU A 54 17.76 -13.85 -15.25
C LEU A 54 17.31 -12.74 -16.22
N LEU A 55 18.21 -11.86 -16.64
CA LEU A 55 17.91 -10.84 -17.66
C LEU A 55 17.58 -11.47 -19.02
N SER A 56 18.36 -12.46 -19.47
CA SER A 56 18.06 -13.18 -20.72
C SER A 56 16.73 -13.93 -20.64
N PHE A 57 16.41 -14.51 -19.47
CA PHE A 57 15.14 -15.17 -19.20
C PHE A 57 13.93 -14.21 -19.22
N ILE A 58 14.06 -13.03 -18.59
CA ILE A 58 13.04 -11.97 -18.58
C ILE A 58 12.72 -11.53 -20.01
N CYS A 59 13.75 -11.23 -20.81
CA CYS A 59 13.58 -10.85 -22.21
C CYS A 59 12.93 -11.97 -23.04
N PHE A 60 13.35 -13.22 -22.83
CA PHE A 60 12.78 -14.38 -23.52
C PHE A 60 11.28 -14.56 -23.22
N CYS A 61 10.88 -14.48 -21.95
CA CYS A 61 9.47 -14.59 -21.56
C CYS A 61 8.63 -13.40 -22.05
N PHE A 62 9.20 -12.20 -22.03
CA PHE A 62 8.53 -10.99 -22.54
C PHE A 62 8.29 -11.07 -24.05
N SER A 63 9.24 -11.62 -24.82
CA SER A 63 9.07 -11.86 -26.25
C SER A 63 7.94 -12.84 -26.55
N PHE A 64 7.82 -13.91 -25.75
CA PHE A 64 6.70 -14.84 -25.88
C PHE A 64 5.36 -14.21 -25.46
N ALA A 65 5.35 -13.35 -24.44
CA ALA A 65 4.14 -12.59 -24.10
C ALA A 65 3.71 -11.71 -25.28
N SER A 66 4.66 -11.03 -25.91
CA SER A 66 4.41 -10.21 -27.10
C SER A 66 3.93 -11.04 -28.30
N LEU A 67 4.46 -12.26 -28.46
CA LEU A 67 3.97 -13.22 -29.46
C LEU A 67 2.53 -13.64 -29.17
N GLY A 68 2.20 -13.95 -27.92
CA GLY A 68 0.82 -14.24 -27.51
C GLY A 68 -0.12 -13.07 -27.82
N PHE A 69 0.31 -11.83 -27.61
CA PHE A 69 -0.47 -10.65 -27.97
C PHE A 69 -0.75 -10.60 -29.48
N VAL A 70 0.29 -10.73 -30.28
CA VAL A 70 0.22 -10.77 -31.75
C VAL A 70 -0.71 -11.88 -32.26
N LEU A 71 -0.66 -13.07 -31.67
CA LEU A 71 -1.52 -14.17 -32.10
C LEU A 71 -2.98 -13.97 -31.66
N SER A 72 -3.20 -13.35 -30.50
CA SER A 72 -4.55 -13.01 -30.00
C SER A 72 -5.26 -12.04 -30.94
N ILE A 73 -4.60 -10.93 -31.32
CA ILE A 73 -5.17 -9.94 -32.24
C ILE A 73 -5.48 -10.54 -33.62
N ARG A 74 -4.64 -11.45 -34.13
CA ARG A 74 -4.86 -12.12 -35.43
C ARG A 74 -6.11 -12.99 -35.44
N SER A 75 -6.51 -13.50 -34.27
CA SER A 75 -7.69 -14.32 -34.10
C SER A 75 -8.98 -13.49 -33.88
N LEU A 76 -8.87 -12.35 -33.18
CA LEU A 76 -10.01 -11.55 -32.70
C LEU A 76 -10.40 -10.40 -33.62
N ILE A 77 -9.43 -9.82 -34.34
CA ILE A 77 -9.66 -8.64 -35.17
C ILE A 77 -10.01 -9.12 -36.58
N GLU A 78 -11.09 -8.59 -37.14
CA GLU A 78 -11.47 -8.89 -38.52
C GLU A 78 -10.81 -7.96 -39.52
N ASP A 79 -10.73 -6.66 -39.23
CA ASP A 79 -10.14 -5.67 -40.12
C ASP A 79 -8.61 -5.87 -40.29
N GLN A 80 -8.18 -6.03 -41.54
CA GLN A 80 -6.78 -6.29 -41.88
C GLN A 80 -5.88 -5.09 -41.60
N SER A 81 -6.37 -3.86 -41.75
CA SER A 81 -5.56 -2.67 -41.49
C SER A 81 -5.23 -2.55 -40.00
N THR A 82 -6.21 -2.84 -39.15
CA THR A 82 -6.07 -2.89 -37.69
C THR A 82 -5.16 -4.05 -37.25
N ILE A 83 -5.25 -5.22 -37.90
CA ILE A 83 -4.32 -6.34 -37.65
C ILE A 83 -2.87 -5.91 -37.92
N LEU A 84 -2.59 -5.24 -39.05
CA LEU A 84 -1.23 -4.77 -39.39
C LEU A 84 -0.70 -3.77 -38.35
N TYR A 85 -1.52 -2.81 -37.94
CA TYR A 85 -1.16 -1.84 -36.92
C TYR A 85 -0.71 -2.51 -35.61
N TRP A 86 -1.52 -3.43 -35.08
CA TRP A 86 -1.19 -4.12 -33.83
C TRP A 86 -0.07 -5.16 -33.99
N ASN A 87 0.08 -5.78 -35.17
CA ASN A 87 1.24 -6.62 -35.46
C ASN A 87 2.53 -5.78 -35.39
N ARG A 88 2.57 -4.58 -35.95
CA ARG A 88 3.74 -3.69 -35.87
C ARG A 88 4.19 -3.46 -34.43
N ILE A 89 3.24 -3.10 -33.56
CA ILE A 89 3.50 -2.86 -32.14
C ILE A 89 4.00 -4.14 -31.46
N GLY A 90 3.29 -5.25 -31.65
CA GLY A 90 3.64 -6.51 -31.00
C GLY A 90 4.99 -7.08 -31.44
N TYR A 91 5.39 -6.85 -32.70
CA TYR A 91 6.67 -7.35 -33.22
C TYR A 91 7.90 -6.68 -32.60
N PHE A 92 7.77 -5.50 -31.98
CA PHE A 92 8.86 -4.94 -31.17
C PHE A 92 9.30 -5.89 -30.06
N GLY A 93 8.35 -6.56 -29.42
CA GLY A 93 8.64 -7.57 -28.41
C GLY A 93 9.02 -8.94 -29.00
N VAL A 94 8.39 -9.35 -30.10
CA VAL A 94 8.63 -10.67 -30.72
C VAL A 94 10.07 -10.82 -31.19
N ILE A 95 10.67 -9.78 -31.79
CA ILE A 95 11.99 -9.94 -32.40
C ILE A 95 13.15 -10.03 -31.39
N LEU A 96 12.92 -9.62 -30.13
CA LEU A 96 13.84 -9.82 -28.99
C LEU A 96 14.07 -11.31 -28.65
N MET A 97 13.24 -12.21 -29.17
CA MET A 97 13.28 -13.63 -28.82
C MET A 97 14.55 -14.32 -29.28
N ALA A 98 15.05 -13.97 -30.47
CA ALA A 98 16.24 -14.58 -31.05
C ALA A 98 17.51 -14.29 -30.23
N PRO A 99 17.85 -13.02 -29.93
CA PRO A 99 19.02 -12.74 -29.09
C PRO A 99 18.86 -13.24 -27.66
N SER A 100 17.66 -13.11 -27.06
CA SER A 100 17.42 -13.60 -25.69
C SER A 100 17.58 -15.12 -25.57
N ALA A 101 17.11 -15.90 -26.55
CA ALA A 101 17.33 -17.34 -26.60
C ALA A 101 18.81 -17.72 -26.72
N SER A 102 19.58 -16.98 -27.53
CA SER A 102 21.03 -17.19 -27.71
C SER A 102 21.79 -17.01 -26.40
N PHE A 103 21.58 -15.86 -25.73
CA PHE A 103 22.25 -15.56 -24.47
C PHE A 103 21.78 -16.46 -23.35
N LEU A 104 20.49 -16.78 -23.28
CA LEU A 104 19.96 -17.72 -22.29
C LEU A 104 20.60 -19.11 -22.43
N THR A 105 20.73 -19.62 -23.65
CA THR A 105 21.39 -20.91 -23.91
C THR A 105 22.88 -20.87 -23.56
N TYR A 106 23.57 -19.77 -23.88
CA TYR A 106 24.97 -19.56 -23.53
C TYR A 106 25.20 -19.60 -22.02
N TYR A 107 24.40 -18.88 -21.23
CA TYR A 107 24.55 -18.88 -19.80
C TYR A 107 24.08 -20.18 -19.13
N LEU A 108 23.03 -20.84 -19.65
CA LEU A 108 22.57 -22.14 -19.13
C LEU A 108 23.61 -23.25 -19.30
N THR A 109 24.43 -23.15 -20.35
CA THR A 109 25.57 -24.03 -20.62
C THR A 109 26.85 -23.61 -19.90
N ASN A 110 26.74 -22.75 -18.88
CA ASN A 110 27.83 -22.23 -18.05
C ASN A 110 28.94 -21.55 -18.88
N GLU A 111 28.55 -20.76 -19.90
CA GLU A 111 29.45 -19.92 -20.70
C GLU A 111 30.47 -20.70 -21.56
N ARG A 112 30.27 -22.01 -21.75
CA ARG A 112 31.26 -22.90 -22.39
C ARG A 112 31.33 -22.81 -23.92
N TYR A 113 30.24 -22.40 -24.58
CA TYR A 113 30.16 -22.39 -26.05
C TYR A 113 30.19 -20.97 -26.60
N GLN A 114 31.40 -20.45 -26.86
CA GLN A 114 31.63 -19.07 -27.29
C GLN A 114 30.94 -18.72 -28.62
N TYR A 115 30.70 -19.69 -29.51
CA TYR A 115 29.96 -19.45 -30.76
C TYR A 115 28.50 -19.02 -30.53
N LEU A 116 27.91 -19.29 -29.35
CA LEU A 116 26.57 -18.79 -28.98
C LEU A 116 26.56 -17.28 -28.73
N ILE A 117 27.71 -16.67 -28.36
CA ILE A 117 27.85 -15.21 -28.28
C ILE A 117 27.84 -14.62 -29.69
N PHE A 118 28.59 -15.22 -30.63
CA PHE A 118 28.57 -14.80 -32.03
C PHE A 118 27.16 -14.87 -32.62
N SER A 119 26.42 -15.95 -32.33
CA SER A 119 25.00 -16.06 -32.68
C SER A 119 24.13 -14.97 -32.04
N GLY A 120 24.39 -14.64 -30.77
CA GLY A 120 23.69 -13.55 -30.06
C GLY A 120 23.94 -12.19 -30.69
N ILE A 121 25.17 -11.90 -31.10
CA ILE A 121 25.53 -10.65 -31.80
C ILE A 121 24.88 -10.60 -33.18
N LEU A 122 24.93 -11.69 -33.94
CA LEU A 122 24.33 -11.77 -35.26
C LEU A 122 22.80 -11.56 -35.19
N THR A 123 22.14 -12.17 -34.22
CA THR A 123 20.69 -11.98 -33.99
C THR A 123 20.36 -10.56 -33.54
N MET A 124 21.22 -9.90 -32.75
CA MET A 124 21.08 -8.48 -32.41
C MET A 124 21.18 -7.56 -33.63
N LEU A 125 22.09 -7.83 -34.58
CA LEU A 125 22.17 -7.07 -35.84
C LEU A 125 20.90 -7.23 -36.67
N THR A 126 20.36 -8.45 -36.79
CA THR A 126 19.09 -8.65 -37.49
C THR A 126 17.89 -8.04 -36.77
N LEU A 127 17.95 -7.93 -35.45
CA LEU A 127 16.94 -7.23 -34.66
C LEU A 127 16.94 -5.73 -34.96
N LEU A 128 18.11 -5.10 -35.05
CA LEU A 128 18.22 -3.68 -35.45
C LEU A 128 17.64 -3.46 -36.85
N TYR A 129 17.93 -4.36 -37.79
CA TYR A 129 17.36 -4.29 -39.14
C TYR A 129 15.84 -4.53 -39.15
N GLY A 130 15.34 -5.45 -38.31
CA GLY A 130 13.90 -5.67 -38.11
C GLY A 130 13.19 -4.43 -37.54
N TYR A 131 13.78 -3.76 -36.55
CA TYR A 131 13.24 -2.49 -36.02
C TYR A 131 13.25 -1.38 -37.06
N TYR A 132 14.30 -1.28 -37.88
CA TYR A 132 14.33 -0.35 -39.01
C TYR A 132 13.14 -0.60 -39.95
N GLY A 133 12.84 -1.86 -40.29
CA GLY A 133 11.68 -2.21 -41.11
C GLY A 133 10.34 -1.84 -40.45
N LEU A 134 10.18 -2.12 -39.15
CA LEU A 134 8.96 -1.79 -38.40
C LEU A 134 8.71 -0.28 -38.29
N LEU A 135 9.75 0.51 -38.00
CA LEU A 135 9.67 1.96 -37.85
C LEU A 135 9.38 2.69 -39.18
N ASN A 136 9.90 2.17 -40.30
CA ASN A 136 9.68 2.73 -41.63
C ASN A 136 8.48 2.13 -42.37
N HIS A 137 7.65 1.30 -41.71
CA HIS A 137 6.52 0.61 -42.31
C HIS A 137 6.87 -0.32 -43.50
N ASP A 138 8.11 -0.81 -43.55
CA ASP A 138 8.62 -1.77 -44.54
C ASP A 138 8.71 -3.20 -43.99
N ASP A 139 7.68 -3.61 -43.25
CA ASP A 139 7.66 -4.80 -42.40
C ASP A 139 6.79 -5.94 -42.95
N PHE A 140 5.62 -5.64 -43.51
CA PHE A 140 4.70 -6.63 -44.10
C PHE A 140 4.25 -6.22 -45.51
N THR A 141 3.85 -7.22 -46.30
CA THR A 141 3.45 -7.06 -47.71
C THR A 141 1.98 -6.65 -47.89
N GLY A 142 1.14 -6.85 -46.86
CA GLY A 142 -0.31 -6.68 -46.94
C GLY A 142 -1.08 -7.95 -47.37
N SER A 143 -0.38 -9.01 -47.79
CA SER A 143 -0.96 -10.31 -48.12
C SER A 143 -1.08 -11.22 -46.90
N TYR A 144 -2.09 -12.12 -46.87
CA TYR A 144 -2.40 -12.96 -45.71
C TYR A 144 -2.63 -14.43 -46.05
N PHE A 145 -2.27 -15.30 -45.11
CA PHE A 145 -2.81 -16.65 -45.01
C PHE A 145 -3.99 -16.70 -44.03
N TYR A 146 -5.00 -17.50 -44.36
CA TYR A 146 -6.20 -17.66 -43.55
C TYR A 146 -6.22 -19.04 -42.91
N TYR A 147 -6.22 -19.05 -41.57
CA TYR A 147 -6.41 -20.26 -40.78
C TYR A 147 -7.63 -20.09 -39.88
N SER A 148 -8.17 -21.20 -39.37
CA SER A 148 -9.27 -21.17 -38.38
C SER A 148 -8.92 -20.33 -37.13
N PHE A 149 -7.63 -20.22 -36.82
CA PHE A 149 -7.06 -19.53 -35.66
C PHE A 149 -6.69 -18.05 -35.92
N GLY A 150 -6.82 -17.54 -37.15
CA GLY A 150 -6.55 -16.12 -37.45
C GLY A 150 -5.95 -15.84 -38.82
N LYS A 151 -5.74 -14.56 -39.10
CA LYS A 151 -5.14 -14.05 -40.36
C LYS A 151 -3.66 -13.76 -40.16
N TYR A 152 -2.79 -14.36 -40.97
CA TYR A 152 -1.33 -14.29 -40.82
C TYR A 152 -0.69 -13.45 -41.95
N PRO A 153 -0.13 -12.27 -41.65
CA PRO A 153 0.47 -11.41 -42.67
C PRO A 153 1.82 -11.96 -43.13
N ILE A 154 2.10 -11.80 -44.43
CA ILE A 154 3.38 -12.18 -45.05
C ILE A 154 4.39 -11.03 -44.87
N ALA A 155 5.56 -11.33 -44.31
CA ALA A 155 6.60 -10.34 -44.03
C ALA A 155 7.34 -9.85 -45.30
N LYS A 156 7.89 -8.64 -45.21
CA LYS A 156 8.89 -8.08 -46.13
C LYS A 156 10.32 -8.42 -45.70
N LEU A 157 11.30 -7.98 -46.49
CA LEU A 157 12.71 -8.36 -46.37
C LEU A 157 13.28 -8.21 -44.94
N PRO A 158 13.05 -7.11 -44.20
CA PRO A 158 13.64 -6.95 -42.86
C PRO A 158 13.24 -8.05 -41.87
N LEU A 159 11.95 -8.36 -41.77
CA LEU A 159 11.44 -9.41 -40.88
C LEU A 159 11.74 -10.83 -41.43
N LYS A 160 11.84 -11.01 -42.76
CA LYS A 160 12.28 -12.28 -43.36
C LYS A 160 13.71 -12.61 -42.96
N ILE A 161 14.65 -11.65 -43.05
CA ILE A 161 16.05 -11.86 -42.68
C ILE A 161 16.17 -12.24 -41.20
N TRP A 162 15.51 -11.51 -40.31
CA TRP A 162 15.48 -11.84 -38.88
C TRP A 162 14.99 -13.27 -38.64
N GLY A 163 13.88 -13.66 -39.27
CA GLY A 163 13.33 -14.99 -39.11
C GLY A 163 14.26 -16.09 -39.63
N VAL A 164 14.86 -15.90 -40.82
CA VAL A 164 15.78 -16.87 -41.44
C VAL A 164 17.00 -17.08 -40.54
N VAL A 165 17.64 -15.99 -40.10
CA VAL A 165 18.82 -16.07 -39.23
C VAL A 165 18.48 -16.73 -37.90
N THR A 166 17.31 -16.45 -37.33
CA THR A 166 16.82 -17.10 -36.11
C THR A 166 16.61 -18.60 -36.29
N PHE A 167 16.01 -19.01 -37.42
CA PHE A 167 15.81 -20.41 -37.77
C PHE A 167 17.13 -21.18 -37.85
N PHE A 168 18.11 -20.65 -38.59
CA PHE A 168 19.43 -21.27 -38.74
C PHE A 168 20.19 -21.35 -37.41
N ASN A 169 20.19 -20.26 -36.62
CA ASN A 169 20.87 -20.25 -35.33
C ASN A 169 20.30 -21.29 -34.36
N TYR A 170 18.98 -21.47 -34.33
CA TYR A 170 18.36 -22.48 -33.48
C TYR A 170 18.75 -23.92 -33.89
N LEU A 171 18.64 -24.22 -35.19
CA LEU A 171 18.86 -25.58 -35.70
C LEU A 171 20.34 -25.98 -35.63
N PHE A 172 21.25 -25.07 -35.98
CA PHE A 172 22.67 -25.39 -36.16
C PHE A 172 23.57 -24.96 -35.01
N LEU A 173 23.14 -24.05 -34.13
CA LEU A 173 23.95 -23.60 -32.99
C LEU A 173 23.33 -24.00 -31.66
N TYR A 174 22.04 -23.70 -31.41
CA TYR A 174 21.45 -23.89 -30.07
C TYR A 174 21.19 -25.36 -29.75
N THR A 175 20.63 -26.09 -30.71
CA THR A 175 20.31 -27.52 -30.56
C THR A 175 21.59 -28.36 -30.42
N PRO A 176 22.63 -28.19 -31.27
CA PRO A 176 23.87 -28.92 -31.10
C PRO A 176 24.63 -28.56 -29.81
N ALA A 177 24.62 -27.29 -29.39
CA ALA A 177 25.21 -26.88 -28.11
C ALA A 177 24.57 -27.61 -26.92
N SER A 178 23.24 -27.65 -26.88
CA SER A 178 22.47 -28.27 -25.80
C SER A 178 22.61 -29.80 -25.80
N LEU A 179 22.67 -30.43 -26.97
CA LEU A 179 22.95 -31.87 -27.11
C LEU A 179 24.37 -32.23 -26.69
N HIS A 180 25.38 -31.45 -27.13
CA HIS A 180 26.76 -31.66 -26.71
C HIS A 180 26.90 -31.49 -25.19
N TYR A 181 26.19 -30.51 -24.62
CA TYR A 181 26.17 -30.26 -23.18
C TYR A 181 25.55 -31.42 -22.40
N ARG A 182 24.43 -31.97 -22.89
CA ARG A 182 23.77 -33.15 -22.31
C ARG A 182 24.70 -34.37 -22.26
N VAL A 183 25.47 -34.61 -23.32
CA VAL A 183 26.37 -35.77 -23.41
C VAL A 183 27.58 -35.59 -22.50
N ARG A 184 28.18 -34.40 -22.47
CA ARG A 184 29.45 -34.15 -21.75
C ARG A 184 29.29 -33.78 -20.27
N PHE A 185 28.15 -33.18 -19.89
CA PHE A 185 27.87 -32.68 -18.54
C PHE A 185 26.51 -33.20 -18.04
N LYS A 186 26.37 -34.53 -18.00
CA LYS A 186 25.08 -35.21 -17.75
C LYS A 186 24.42 -34.80 -16.42
N GLU A 187 25.18 -34.67 -15.34
CA GLU A 187 24.63 -34.33 -14.01
C GLU A 187 24.08 -32.89 -13.97
N ASP A 188 24.83 -31.91 -14.47
CA ASP A 188 24.36 -30.51 -14.53
C ASP A 188 23.21 -30.33 -15.53
N PHE A 189 23.22 -31.08 -16.65
CA PHE A 189 22.10 -31.11 -17.57
C PHE A 189 20.84 -31.70 -16.93
N GLU A 190 20.95 -32.79 -16.16
CA GLU A 190 19.80 -33.41 -15.48
C GLU A 190 19.15 -32.45 -14.47
N ALA A 191 19.95 -31.59 -13.80
CA ALA A 191 19.45 -30.54 -12.92
C ALA A 191 18.64 -29.47 -13.68
N LYS A 192 19.02 -29.17 -14.93
CA LYS A 192 18.42 -28.11 -15.78
C LYS A 192 17.51 -28.66 -16.90
N LYS A 193 17.24 -29.97 -16.96
CA LYS A 193 16.63 -30.63 -18.11
C LYS A 193 15.26 -30.08 -18.53
N LEU A 194 14.47 -29.64 -17.55
CA LEU A 194 13.14 -29.07 -17.80
C LEU A 194 13.24 -27.67 -18.44
N ILE A 195 14.29 -26.91 -18.10
CA ILE A 195 14.58 -25.60 -18.68
C ILE A 195 15.00 -25.77 -20.15
N PHE A 196 15.92 -26.69 -20.43
CA PHE A 196 16.31 -27.03 -21.81
C PHE A 196 15.14 -27.57 -22.63
N LEU A 197 14.32 -28.46 -22.05
CA LEU A 197 13.15 -29.02 -22.72
C LEU A 197 12.14 -27.92 -23.09
N GLY A 198 11.80 -27.03 -22.15
CA GLY A 198 10.89 -25.92 -22.40
C GLY A 198 11.44 -24.96 -23.46
N LEU A 199 12.74 -24.64 -23.40
CA LEU A 199 13.40 -23.75 -24.35
C LEU A 199 13.34 -24.32 -25.78
N HIS A 200 13.67 -25.61 -25.96
CA HIS A 200 13.63 -26.24 -27.28
C HIS A 200 12.20 -26.38 -27.84
N ILE A 201 11.22 -26.75 -27.02
CA ILE A 201 9.83 -26.84 -27.49
C ILE A 201 9.33 -25.44 -27.89
N CYS A 202 9.60 -24.40 -27.09
CA CYS A 202 9.30 -23.01 -27.43
C CYS A 202 9.89 -22.61 -28.80
N SER A 203 11.15 -22.95 -29.05
CA SER A 203 11.81 -22.64 -30.31
C SER A 203 11.28 -23.46 -31.49
N ILE A 204 10.89 -24.72 -31.30
CA ILE A 204 10.22 -25.52 -32.35
C ILE A 204 8.88 -24.87 -32.73
N LEU A 205 8.10 -24.44 -31.74
CA LEU A 205 6.84 -23.74 -31.99
C LEU A 205 7.05 -22.44 -32.77
N LEU A 206 8.12 -21.69 -32.50
CA LEU A 206 8.49 -20.51 -33.27
C LEU A 206 8.78 -20.84 -34.74
N ILE A 207 9.51 -21.92 -35.02
CA ILE A 207 9.87 -22.34 -36.38
C ILE A 207 8.62 -22.55 -37.24
N THR A 208 7.57 -23.14 -36.67
CA THR A 208 6.30 -23.35 -37.40
C THR A 208 5.62 -22.03 -37.78
N ASN A 209 5.68 -21.02 -36.91
CA ASN A 209 5.12 -19.70 -37.17
C ASN A 209 5.97 -18.89 -38.18
N PHE A 210 7.30 -19.10 -38.16
CA PHE A 210 8.23 -18.47 -39.10
C PHE A 210 7.97 -18.84 -40.57
N LEU A 211 7.60 -20.09 -40.86
CA LEU A 211 7.33 -20.54 -42.23
C LEU A 211 6.16 -19.75 -42.85
N SER A 212 5.09 -19.54 -42.08
CA SER A 212 3.99 -18.64 -42.45
C SER A 212 4.43 -17.20 -42.67
N LEU A 213 5.36 -16.70 -41.86
CA LEU A 213 5.90 -15.34 -41.97
C LEU A 213 6.71 -15.11 -43.26
N VAL A 214 7.47 -16.11 -43.73
CA VAL A 214 8.29 -16.00 -44.95
C VAL A 214 7.49 -16.19 -46.24
N GLY A 215 6.29 -16.77 -46.15
CA GLY A 215 5.38 -16.96 -47.27
C GLY A 215 5.03 -18.42 -47.58
N TYR A 216 5.23 -19.35 -46.65
CA TYR A 216 4.85 -20.76 -46.82
C TYR A 216 3.64 -21.11 -45.94
N PRO A 217 2.57 -21.73 -46.47
CA PRO A 217 1.32 -21.96 -45.75
C PRO A 217 1.41 -23.15 -44.78
N VAL A 218 2.31 -23.05 -43.80
CA VAL A 218 2.52 -24.07 -42.77
C VAL A 218 1.76 -23.68 -41.51
N PHE A 219 1.05 -24.66 -40.94
CA PHE A 219 0.22 -24.48 -39.76
C PHE A 219 1.02 -23.98 -38.54
N PRO A 220 0.70 -22.80 -37.98
CA PRO A 220 1.48 -22.19 -36.89
C PRO A 220 1.05 -22.74 -35.52
N LEU A 221 1.88 -23.59 -34.91
CA LEU A 221 1.59 -24.22 -33.60
C LEU A 221 1.90 -23.33 -32.39
N SER A 222 2.45 -22.13 -32.61
CA SER A 222 2.88 -21.20 -31.55
C SER A 222 1.78 -20.72 -30.62
N SER A 223 0.50 -20.92 -30.97
CA SER A 223 -0.63 -20.57 -30.11
C SER A 223 -0.63 -21.33 -28.78
N PHE A 224 0.08 -22.46 -28.71
CA PHE A 224 0.22 -23.28 -27.50
C PHE A 224 1.53 -23.02 -26.73
N ALA A 225 2.23 -21.90 -26.99
CA ALA A 225 3.51 -21.60 -26.36
C ALA A 225 3.45 -21.46 -24.82
N PHE A 226 2.26 -21.20 -24.25
CA PHE A 226 2.07 -21.22 -22.79
C PHE A 226 2.45 -22.57 -22.16
N ILE A 227 2.30 -23.70 -22.87
CA ILE A 227 2.65 -25.05 -22.36
C ILE A 227 4.16 -25.17 -22.13
N PRO A 228 5.03 -25.00 -23.15
CA PRO A 228 6.48 -25.07 -22.93
C PRO A 228 7.02 -23.93 -22.07
N LEU A 229 6.40 -22.73 -22.07
CA LEU A 229 6.74 -21.67 -21.11
C LEU A 229 6.43 -22.11 -19.66
N SER A 230 5.33 -22.81 -19.43
CA SER A 230 4.98 -23.35 -18.11
C SER A 230 5.96 -24.46 -17.69
N ILE A 231 6.40 -25.32 -18.62
CA ILE A 231 7.43 -26.33 -18.36
C ILE A 231 8.76 -25.66 -18.01
N LEU A 232 9.15 -24.64 -18.76
CA LEU A 232 10.37 -23.87 -18.55
C LEU A 232 10.32 -23.16 -17.18
N GLY A 233 9.21 -22.49 -16.88
CA GLY A 233 8.93 -21.89 -15.57
C GLY A 233 9.05 -22.91 -14.45
N TYR A 234 8.37 -24.06 -14.57
CA TYR A 234 8.47 -25.14 -13.59
C TYR A 234 9.89 -25.67 -13.41
N GLY A 235 10.68 -25.75 -14.49
CA GLY A 235 12.10 -26.11 -14.44
C GLY A 235 12.95 -25.12 -13.66
N ILE A 236 12.71 -23.82 -13.85
CA ILE A 236 13.36 -22.73 -13.09
C ILE A 236 12.92 -22.75 -11.62
N PHE A 237 11.66 -23.07 -11.37
CA PHE A 237 11.11 -23.08 -10.02
C PHE A 237 11.53 -24.27 -9.16
N ARG A 238 12.01 -25.33 -9.82
CA ARG A 238 12.49 -26.56 -9.18
C ARG A 238 14.01 -26.56 -8.99
N SER A 239 14.75 -25.78 -9.77
CA SER A 239 16.18 -25.56 -9.56
C SER A 239 16.41 -24.53 -8.45
N ASP A 240 17.64 -24.41 -7.95
CA ASP A 240 18.03 -23.41 -6.93
C ASP A 240 17.80 -21.95 -7.37
N PHE A 241 17.29 -21.72 -8.57
CA PHE A 241 17.10 -20.42 -9.19
C PHE A 241 15.95 -19.61 -8.59
N LEU A 242 14.85 -20.27 -8.20
CA LEU A 242 13.63 -19.61 -7.69
C LEU A 242 12.75 -20.64 -6.94
N ASN A 243 12.82 -20.76 -5.61
CA ASN A 243 11.91 -21.68 -4.88
C ASN A 243 10.47 -21.13 -4.82
N LEU A 244 9.65 -21.47 -5.81
CA LEU A 244 8.26 -21.02 -5.92
C LEU A 244 7.39 -21.47 -4.74
N ASN A 245 7.78 -22.57 -4.07
CA ASN A 245 7.06 -23.06 -2.91
C ASN A 245 7.15 -22.08 -1.73
N ASP A 246 8.30 -21.42 -1.57
CA ASP A 246 8.49 -20.38 -0.56
C ASP A 246 7.73 -19.09 -0.92
N LEU A 247 7.68 -18.72 -2.21
CA LEU A 247 7.00 -17.51 -2.67
C LEU A 247 5.46 -17.66 -2.65
N LEU A 248 4.95 -18.76 -3.19
CA LEU A 248 3.51 -19.00 -3.32
C LEU A 248 2.88 -19.46 -2.01
N PHE A 249 3.54 -20.34 -1.24
CA PHE A 249 2.95 -20.93 -0.04
C PHE A 249 3.50 -20.36 1.26
N LYS A 250 4.82 -20.16 1.43
CA LYS A 250 5.36 -19.59 2.69
C LYS A 250 5.16 -18.08 2.83
N GLN A 251 5.22 -17.32 1.74
CA GLN A 251 5.02 -15.86 1.75
C GLN A 251 3.57 -15.43 1.46
N ARG A 252 2.61 -16.37 1.50
CA ARG A 252 1.17 -16.12 1.30
C ARG A 252 0.82 -15.54 -0.10
N GLY A 253 1.73 -15.62 -1.07
CA GLY A 253 1.56 -15.04 -2.40
C GLY A 253 0.41 -15.67 -3.21
N LEU A 254 0.18 -16.98 -3.08
CA LEU A 254 -0.92 -17.67 -3.76
C LEU A 254 -2.28 -17.19 -3.24
N PHE A 255 -2.39 -16.93 -1.94
CA PHE A 255 -3.63 -16.43 -1.34
C PHE A 255 -3.99 -15.04 -1.90
N TYR A 256 -3.04 -14.11 -1.91
CA TYR A 256 -3.26 -12.78 -2.47
C TYR A 256 -3.53 -12.80 -3.98
N PHE A 257 -2.83 -13.65 -4.73
CA PHE A 257 -3.07 -13.84 -6.16
C PHE A 257 -4.49 -14.36 -6.42
N LEU A 258 -4.91 -15.41 -5.72
CA LEU A 258 -6.23 -16.01 -5.88
C LEU A 258 -7.33 -15.01 -5.45
N SER A 259 -7.14 -14.33 -4.33
CA SER A 259 -8.04 -13.28 -3.83
C SER A 259 -8.20 -12.14 -4.83
N GLY A 260 -7.11 -11.66 -5.43
CA GLY A 260 -7.14 -10.65 -6.49
C GLY A 260 -7.86 -11.13 -7.74
N PHE A 261 -7.56 -12.35 -8.19
CA PHE A 261 -8.21 -12.96 -9.36
C PHE A 261 -9.73 -13.10 -9.17
N ILE A 262 -10.17 -13.57 -8.00
CA ILE A 262 -11.59 -13.71 -7.68
C ILE A 262 -12.28 -12.36 -7.56
N THR A 263 -11.63 -11.38 -6.93
CA THR A 263 -12.17 -10.01 -6.82
C THR A 263 -12.42 -9.45 -8.22
N THR A 264 -11.47 -9.61 -9.14
CA THR A 264 -11.63 -9.20 -10.54
C THR A 264 -12.77 -9.94 -11.23
N ILE A 265 -12.89 -11.26 -11.04
CA ILE A 265 -14.00 -12.04 -11.63
C ILE A 265 -15.35 -11.56 -11.08
N LEU A 266 -15.48 -11.37 -9.77
CA LEU A 266 -16.72 -10.91 -9.14
C LEU A 266 -17.11 -9.51 -9.62
N LEU A 267 -16.14 -8.61 -9.79
CA LEU A 267 -16.36 -7.27 -10.36
C LEU A 267 -16.77 -7.34 -11.83
N VAL A 268 -16.16 -8.22 -12.62
CA VAL A 268 -16.54 -8.43 -14.04
C VAL A 268 -17.93 -9.03 -14.14
N ILE A 269 -18.30 -9.99 -13.28
CA ILE A 269 -19.67 -10.54 -13.23
C ILE A 269 -20.65 -9.44 -12.85
N ALA A 270 -20.38 -8.64 -11.81
CA ALA A 270 -21.24 -7.52 -11.41
C ALA A 270 -21.40 -6.49 -12.55
N PHE A 271 -20.32 -6.19 -13.27
CA PHE A 271 -20.34 -5.31 -14.43
C PHE A 271 -21.19 -5.87 -15.58
N ILE A 272 -20.97 -7.14 -15.95
CA ILE A 272 -21.74 -7.81 -17.01
C ILE A 272 -23.22 -7.85 -16.64
N VAL A 273 -23.55 -8.26 -15.42
CA VAL A 273 -24.94 -8.37 -14.97
C VAL A 273 -25.60 -7.00 -14.86
N SER A 274 -24.89 -5.95 -14.41
CA SER A 274 -25.38 -4.57 -14.44
C SER A 274 -25.66 -4.07 -15.85
N PHE A 275 -24.90 -4.53 -16.86
CA PHE A 275 -25.11 -4.16 -18.26
C PHE A 275 -26.34 -4.86 -18.86
N TYR A 276 -26.58 -6.13 -18.52
CA TYR A 276 -27.72 -6.90 -19.01
C TYR A 276 -29.03 -6.68 -18.22
N LEU A 277 -28.96 -6.15 -16.99
CA LEU A 277 -30.14 -5.78 -16.18
C LEU A 277 -30.69 -4.38 -16.52
N HIS A 278 -30.23 -3.73 -17.60
CA HIS A 278 -30.71 -2.39 -17.97
C HIS A 278 -32.26 -2.36 -18.08
N PRO A 279 -32.94 -1.35 -17.50
CA PRO A 279 -34.41 -1.32 -17.39
C PRO A 279 -35.17 -1.51 -18.71
N SER A 280 -34.56 -1.12 -19.83
CA SER A 280 -35.16 -1.24 -21.17
C SER A 280 -35.30 -2.67 -21.69
N ILE A 281 -34.61 -3.66 -21.09
CA ILE A 281 -34.67 -5.08 -21.48
C ILE A 281 -35.64 -5.88 -20.57
N GLN A 282 -36.19 -5.24 -19.52
CA GLN A 282 -36.90 -5.89 -18.41
C GLN A 282 -38.44 -5.84 -18.46
N LEU A 283 -39.06 -5.66 -19.64
CA LEU A 283 -40.52 -5.71 -19.77
C LEU A 283 -41.10 -7.14 -19.67
N THR A 284 -40.26 -8.17 -19.62
CA THR A 284 -40.68 -9.54 -19.27
C THR A 284 -40.19 -9.86 -17.86
N ALA A 285 -41.12 -10.03 -16.92
CA ALA A 285 -40.82 -10.58 -15.61
C ALA A 285 -40.03 -11.89 -15.79
N TYR A 286 -38.84 -12.00 -15.18
CA TYR A 286 -38.15 -13.29 -15.11
C TYR A 286 -38.96 -14.22 -14.18
N GLU A 287 -39.89 -14.98 -14.73
CA GLU A 287 -40.82 -15.85 -13.98
C GLU A 287 -40.16 -17.10 -13.37
N ARG A 288 -38.85 -17.29 -13.53
CA ARG A 288 -38.13 -18.52 -13.15
C ARG A 288 -37.19 -18.30 -11.96
N PRO A 289 -37.62 -18.51 -10.70
CA PRO A 289 -36.79 -18.30 -9.50
C PRO A 289 -35.62 -19.30 -9.35
N TYR A 290 -35.55 -20.33 -10.22
CA TYR A 290 -34.59 -21.43 -10.13
C TYR A 290 -33.12 -21.01 -10.24
N PHE A 291 -32.80 -19.82 -10.75
CA PHE A 291 -31.41 -19.33 -10.79
C PHE A 291 -30.91 -18.82 -9.43
N LEU A 292 -31.81 -18.50 -8.49
CA LEU A 292 -31.45 -17.94 -7.18
C LEU A 292 -30.67 -18.95 -6.33
N VAL A 293 -31.02 -20.24 -6.44
CA VAL A 293 -30.38 -21.33 -5.70
C VAL A 293 -28.88 -21.46 -6.04
N PRO A 294 -28.46 -21.64 -7.31
CA PRO A 294 -27.05 -21.72 -7.66
C PRO A 294 -26.28 -20.42 -7.38
N LEU A 295 -26.95 -19.27 -7.50
CA LEU A 295 -26.35 -17.97 -7.21
C LEU A 295 -26.03 -17.80 -5.72
N PHE A 296 -27.00 -18.04 -4.85
CA PHE A 296 -26.78 -18.07 -3.40
C PHE A 296 -25.71 -19.10 -3.03
N SER A 297 -25.75 -20.27 -3.67
CA SER A 297 -24.75 -21.31 -3.44
C SER A 297 -23.34 -20.84 -3.81
N SER A 298 -23.18 -20.14 -4.94
CA SER A 298 -21.87 -19.63 -5.37
C SER A 298 -21.30 -18.62 -4.38
N VAL A 299 -22.09 -17.61 -3.98
CA VAL A 299 -21.68 -16.57 -3.03
C VAL A 299 -21.29 -17.19 -1.68
N MET A 300 -22.10 -18.11 -1.17
CA MET A 300 -21.85 -18.76 0.11
C MET A 300 -20.59 -19.65 0.06
N VAL A 301 -20.41 -20.45 -0.99
CA VAL A 301 -19.23 -21.31 -1.15
C VAL A 301 -17.95 -20.48 -1.23
N PHE A 302 -17.94 -19.37 -1.97
CA PHE A 302 -16.79 -18.48 -2.02
C PHE A 302 -16.51 -17.81 -0.67
N ALA A 303 -17.54 -17.30 0.01
CA ALA A 303 -17.39 -16.71 1.34
C ALA A 303 -16.79 -17.70 2.34
N LEU A 304 -17.26 -18.94 2.34
CA LEU A 304 -16.75 -20.03 3.18
C LEU A 304 -15.31 -20.44 2.81
N ALA A 305 -14.99 -20.49 1.50
CA ALA A 305 -13.63 -20.74 1.01
C ALA A 305 -12.64 -19.73 1.60
N ILE A 306 -13.00 -18.44 1.51
CA ILE A 306 -12.22 -17.31 2.01
C ILE A 306 -12.10 -17.39 3.52
N TYR A 307 -13.20 -17.66 4.21
CA TYR A 307 -13.22 -17.77 5.66
C TYR A 307 -12.31 -18.89 6.18
N ILE A 308 -12.30 -20.06 5.54
CA ILE A 308 -11.44 -21.19 5.96
C ILE A 308 -9.96 -20.90 5.69
N ALA A 309 -9.60 -20.43 4.49
CA ALA A 309 -8.23 -19.96 4.24
C ALA A 309 -7.83 -18.87 5.24
N GLY A 310 -8.80 -18.00 5.53
CA GLY A 310 -8.76 -16.93 6.50
C GLY A 310 -8.71 -17.36 7.97
N SER A 311 -9.01 -18.62 8.30
CA SER A 311 -8.98 -19.05 9.70
C SER A 311 -7.57 -19.44 10.15
N ASN A 312 -6.79 -20.12 9.28
CA ASN A 312 -5.39 -20.51 9.53
C ASN A 312 -4.68 -20.82 8.19
N PRO A 313 -4.00 -19.85 7.55
CA PRO A 313 -3.47 -19.96 6.19
C PRO A 313 -2.20 -20.80 6.16
N ASP A 314 -1.48 -20.87 7.28
CA ASP A 314 -0.25 -21.65 7.42
C ASP A 314 -0.57 -23.16 7.52
N LYS A 315 -1.82 -23.52 7.83
CA LYS A 315 -2.29 -24.90 7.79
C LYS A 315 -2.63 -25.29 6.34
N LYS A 316 -1.77 -26.13 5.76
CA LYS A 316 -1.94 -26.72 4.41
C LYS A 316 -3.35 -27.28 4.16
N LEU A 317 -3.99 -27.82 5.21
CA LEU A 317 -5.36 -28.34 5.14
C LEU A 317 -6.38 -27.26 4.78
N ASN A 318 -6.28 -26.08 5.39
CA ASN A 318 -7.19 -24.96 5.15
C ASN A 318 -7.00 -24.39 3.74
N MET A 319 -5.76 -24.36 3.25
CA MET A 319 -5.48 -23.96 1.85
C MET A 319 -6.11 -24.94 0.86
N LEU A 320 -5.92 -26.26 1.06
CA LEU A 320 -6.49 -27.29 0.18
C LEU A 320 -8.04 -27.28 0.21
N ALA A 321 -8.62 -27.08 1.38
CA ALA A 321 -10.06 -26.95 1.54
C ALA A 321 -10.61 -25.70 0.83
N SER A 322 -9.94 -24.56 0.98
CA SER A 322 -10.30 -23.33 0.32
C SER A 322 -10.26 -23.46 -1.21
N ILE A 323 -9.19 -24.07 -1.76
CA ILE A 323 -9.10 -24.36 -3.20
C ILE A 323 -10.25 -25.26 -3.66
N SER A 324 -10.57 -26.29 -2.89
CA SER A 324 -11.70 -27.19 -3.18
C SER A 324 -13.03 -26.41 -3.26
N PHE A 325 -13.24 -25.45 -2.36
CA PHE A 325 -14.41 -24.57 -2.42
C PHE A 325 -14.39 -23.58 -3.57
N PHE A 326 -13.24 -23.00 -3.91
CA PHE A 326 -13.16 -22.14 -5.09
C PHE A 326 -13.55 -22.87 -6.37
N LEU A 327 -13.20 -24.16 -6.49
CA LEU A 327 -13.60 -25.00 -7.61
C LEU A 327 -15.11 -25.31 -7.59
N ALA A 328 -15.67 -25.64 -6.43
CA ALA A 328 -17.12 -25.84 -6.29
C ALA A 328 -17.91 -24.55 -6.58
N GLY A 329 -17.40 -23.39 -6.16
CA GLY A 329 -17.98 -22.08 -6.45
C GLY A 329 -17.96 -21.75 -7.94
N ALA A 330 -16.86 -22.04 -8.63
CA ALA A 330 -16.74 -21.86 -10.09
C ALA A 330 -17.79 -22.68 -10.86
N PHE A 331 -18.04 -23.93 -10.44
CA PHE A 331 -19.10 -24.77 -11.00
C PHE A 331 -20.49 -24.17 -10.79
N THR A 332 -20.78 -23.64 -9.59
CA THR A 332 -22.09 -23.01 -9.33
C THR A 332 -22.31 -21.74 -10.15
N ILE A 333 -21.27 -20.95 -10.45
CA ILE A 333 -21.39 -19.77 -11.34
C ILE A 333 -21.85 -20.19 -12.74
N VAL A 334 -21.31 -21.28 -13.28
CA VAL A 334 -21.73 -21.80 -14.60
C VAL A 334 -23.23 -22.07 -14.65
N MET A 335 -23.78 -22.66 -13.59
CA MET A 335 -25.21 -22.97 -13.50
C MET A 335 -26.08 -21.71 -13.41
N VAL A 336 -25.55 -20.60 -12.88
CA VAL A 336 -26.24 -19.30 -12.92
C VAL A 336 -26.32 -18.77 -14.35
N ILE A 337 -25.21 -18.81 -15.09
CA ILE A 337 -25.11 -18.22 -16.44
C ILE A 337 -26.11 -18.82 -17.42
N PHE A 338 -26.31 -20.15 -17.41
CA PHE A 338 -27.25 -20.80 -18.33
C PHE A 338 -28.72 -20.62 -17.98
N LYS A 339 -29.01 -20.15 -16.77
CA LYS A 339 -30.37 -19.79 -16.37
C LYS A 339 -30.72 -18.36 -16.73
N PHE A 340 -29.73 -17.57 -17.17
CA PHE A 340 -29.96 -16.31 -17.87
C PHE A 340 -30.16 -16.55 -19.37
N GLU A 341 -31.07 -15.81 -19.99
CA GLU A 341 -31.33 -15.82 -21.44
C GLU A 341 -30.24 -15.07 -22.24
N MET A 342 -28.97 -15.32 -21.92
CA MET A 342 -27.85 -14.76 -22.66
C MET A 342 -27.77 -15.39 -24.07
N PRO A 343 -27.19 -14.67 -25.06
CA PRO A 343 -26.88 -15.26 -26.35
C PRO A 343 -26.07 -16.55 -26.19
N LEU A 344 -26.44 -17.58 -26.96
CA LEU A 344 -25.94 -18.96 -26.77
C LEU A 344 -24.41 -19.06 -26.87
N ILE A 345 -23.81 -18.28 -27.77
CA ILE A 345 -22.36 -18.14 -27.94
C ILE A 345 -21.72 -17.60 -26.66
N VAL A 346 -22.32 -16.60 -26.01
CA VAL A 346 -21.76 -15.96 -24.81
C VAL A 346 -21.82 -16.92 -23.63
N ALA A 347 -22.99 -17.50 -23.35
CA ALA A 347 -23.18 -18.44 -22.25
C ALA A 347 -22.21 -19.64 -22.37
N ARG A 348 -22.07 -20.20 -23.58
CA ARG A 348 -21.13 -21.31 -23.85
C ARG A 348 -19.68 -20.96 -23.53
N ARG A 349 -19.25 -19.74 -23.86
CA ARG A 349 -17.86 -19.34 -23.68
C ARG A 349 -17.55 -19.10 -22.21
N ILE A 350 -18.47 -18.48 -21.48
CA ILE A 350 -18.28 -18.30 -20.04
C ILE A 350 -18.25 -19.67 -19.33
N GLU A 351 -19.08 -20.63 -19.75
CA GLU A 351 -19.01 -22.02 -19.28
C GLU A 351 -17.63 -22.65 -19.47
N GLN A 352 -17.05 -22.55 -20.67
CA GLN A 352 -15.73 -23.09 -20.97
C GLN A 352 -14.63 -22.44 -20.10
N ILE A 353 -14.74 -21.13 -19.79
CA ILE A 353 -13.79 -20.46 -18.89
C ILE A 353 -13.81 -21.11 -17.50
N PHE A 354 -14.98 -21.21 -16.87
CA PHE A 354 -15.09 -21.73 -15.51
C PHE A 354 -14.83 -23.25 -15.44
N TYR A 355 -15.23 -24.02 -16.45
CA TYR A 355 -14.91 -25.45 -16.52
C TYR A 355 -13.40 -25.71 -16.64
N THR A 356 -12.62 -24.78 -17.19
CA THR A 356 -11.16 -24.97 -17.35
C THR A 356 -10.48 -25.19 -16.00
N LEU A 357 -10.93 -24.47 -14.97
CA LEU A 357 -10.47 -24.63 -13.60
C LEU A 357 -11.06 -25.90 -12.97
N PHE A 358 -12.35 -26.15 -13.21
CA PHE A 358 -13.09 -27.25 -12.60
C PHE A 358 -12.60 -28.65 -13.02
N VAL A 359 -12.01 -28.81 -14.20
CA VAL A 359 -11.53 -30.11 -14.69
C VAL A 359 -10.44 -30.73 -13.78
N PHE A 360 -9.76 -29.92 -12.96
CA PHE A 360 -8.74 -30.38 -12.01
C PHE A 360 -9.29 -30.81 -10.63
N THR A 361 -10.59 -30.62 -10.39
CA THR A 361 -11.25 -30.90 -9.09
C THR A 361 -11.00 -32.32 -8.57
N PRO A 362 -11.12 -33.40 -9.39
CA PRO A 362 -10.93 -34.77 -8.88
C PRO A 362 -9.56 -35.01 -8.24
N GLY A 363 -8.48 -34.52 -8.88
CA GLY A 363 -7.12 -34.68 -8.35
C GLY A 363 -6.89 -33.90 -7.05
N ILE A 364 -7.46 -32.70 -6.96
CA ILE A 364 -7.34 -31.81 -5.80
C ILE A 364 -8.11 -32.37 -4.60
N HIS A 365 -9.36 -32.81 -4.80
CA HIS A 365 -10.19 -33.41 -3.74
C HIS A 365 -9.55 -34.68 -3.16
N ILE A 366 -9.03 -35.57 -4.01
CA ILE A 366 -8.34 -36.78 -3.54
C ILE A 366 -7.12 -36.40 -2.68
N ARG A 367 -6.29 -35.45 -3.12
CA ARG A 367 -5.13 -34.98 -2.34
C ARG A 367 -5.55 -34.35 -1.01
N PHE A 368 -6.65 -33.59 -1.01
CA PHE A 368 -7.23 -33.00 0.19
C PHE A 368 -7.65 -34.07 1.19
N CYS A 369 -8.36 -35.10 0.74
CA CYS A 369 -8.77 -36.21 1.59
C CYS A 369 -7.60 -37.02 2.17
N TYR A 370 -6.55 -37.26 1.38
CA TYR A 370 -5.34 -37.91 1.86
C TYR A 370 -4.60 -37.07 2.91
N ALA A 371 -4.57 -35.75 2.71
CA ALA A 371 -3.97 -34.83 3.66
C ALA A 371 -4.71 -34.78 5.00
N LEU A 372 -6.04 -34.95 5.03
CA LEU A 372 -6.83 -35.02 6.27
C LEU A 372 -6.38 -36.13 7.22
N PHE A 373 -5.89 -37.25 6.67
CA PHE A 373 -5.38 -38.39 7.44
C PHE A 373 -3.85 -38.42 7.56
N GLY A 374 -3.16 -37.35 7.13
CA GLY A 374 -1.69 -37.28 7.17
C GLY A 374 -0.98 -38.29 6.25
N LYS A 375 -1.65 -38.78 5.21
CA LYS A 375 -1.10 -39.75 4.26
C LYS A 375 -0.63 -39.05 2.98
N ASN A 376 0.38 -39.60 2.32
CA ASN A 376 0.83 -39.12 1.02
C ASN A 376 -0.11 -39.60 -0.10
N SER A 377 -0.34 -38.74 -1.11
CA SER A 377 -1.17 -39.09 -2.25
C SER A 377 -0.52 -40.21 -3.10
N PRO A 378 -1.29 -41.21 -3.53
CA PRO A 378 -0.79 -42.34 -4.31
C PRO A 378 -0.42 -41.94 -5.75
N LYS A 379 0.39 -42.76 -6.41
CA LYS A 379 0.91 -42.47 -7.77
C LYS A 379 -0.19 -42.33 -8.83
N PHE A 380 -1.33 -43.01 -8.67
CA PHE A 380 -2.44 -42.94 -9.64
C PHE A 380 -3.05 -41.54 -9.74
N VAL A 381 -2.95 -40.71 -8.70
CA VAL A 381 -3.44 -39.31 -8.75
C VAL A 381 -2.75 -38.52 -9.86
N ARG A 382 -1.49 -38.86 -10.18
CA ARG A 382 -0.76 -38.23 -11.30
C ARG A 382 -1.39 -38.55 -12.66
N TRP A 383 -1.99 -39.73 -12.80
CA TRP A 383 -2.74 -40.09 -14.01
C TRP A 383 -4.04 -39.29 -14.10
N ILE A 384 -4.74 -39.11 -12.97
CA ILE A 384 -5.93 -38.27 -12.92
C ILE A 384 -5.58 -36.84 -13.33
N ASP A 385 -4.50 -36.26 -12.77
CA ASP A 385 -4.06 -34.90 -13.12
C ASP A 385 -3.68 -34.78 -14.60
N PHE A 386 -3.03 -35.79 -15.18
CA PHE A 386 -2.68 -35.83 -16.60
C PHE A 386 -3.92 -35.87 -17.50
N CYS A 387 -4.90 -36.73 -17.15
CA CYS A 387 -6.18 -36.78 -17.87
C CYS A 387 -6.96 -35.47 -17.75
N SER A 388 -6.99 -34.86 -16.55
CA SER A 388 -7.57 -33.53 -16.33
C SER A 388 -6.87 -32.46 -17.18
N PHE A 389 -5.54 -32.50 -17.31
CA PHE A 389 -4.82 -31.58 -18.18
C PHE A 389 -5.24 -31.73 -19.65
N ILE A 390 -5.33 -32.96 -20.16
CA ILE A 390 -5.83 -33.21 -21.53
C ILE A 390 -7.26 -32.70 -21.69
N LEU A 391 -8.14 -33.01 -20.73
CA LEU A 391 -9.53 -32.55 -20.75
C LEU A 391 -9.65 -31.02 -20.74
N SER A 392 -8.76 -30.31 -20.04
CA SER A 392 -8.72 -28.84 -20.05
C SER A 392 -8.41 -28.25 -21.42
N VAL A 393 -7.62 -28.96 -22.24
CA VAL A 393 -7.37 -28.58 -23.64
C VAL A 393 -8.57 -28.93 -24.52
N VAL A 394 -9.14 -30.12 -24.35
CA VAL A 394 -10.32 -30.59 -25.10
C VAL A 394 -11.56 -29.72 -24.81
N LEU A 395 -11.66 -29.13 -23.62
CA LEU A 395 -12.74 -28.22 -23.22
C LEU A 395 -13.01 -27.07 -24.19
N TRP A 396 -11.93 -26.51 -24.75
CA TRP A 396 -12.01 -25.41 -25.71
C TRP A 396 -12.35 -25.87 -27.12
N THR A 397 -12.39 -27.18 -27.35
CA THR A 397 -12.80 -27.76 -28.62
C THR A 397 -14.31 -28.00 -28.67
N PRO A 398 -14.89 -28.14 -29.86
CA PRO A 398 -16.31 -28.43 -30.02
C PRO A 398 -16.69 -29.85 -29.57
N TYR A 399 -15.75 -30.68 -29.13
CA TYR A 399 -16.00 -32.07 -28.71
C TYR A 399 -16.30 -32.22 -27.21
N PHE A 400 -16.11 -31.17 -26.42
CA PHE A 400 -16.41 -31.22 -24.99
C PHE A 400 -17.90 -31.15 -24.69
N PHE A 401 -18.64 -30.34 -25.46
CA PHE A 401 -20.10 -30.18 -25.39
C PHE A 401 -20.73 -30.53 -26.74
N SER A 402 -21.93 -31.10 -26.74
CA SER A 402 -22.63 -31.52 -27.97
C SER A 402 -23.79 -30.60 -28.38
N GLY A 403 -24.27 -29.76 -27.47
CA GLY A 403 -25.44 -28.91 -27.68
C GLY A 403 -26.05 -28.43 -26.36
N PHE A 404 -27.35 -28.15 -26.34
CA PHE A 404 -28.08 -27.72 -25.15
C PHE A 404 -29.43 -28.41 -25.08
N TYR A 405 -29.89 -28.67 -23.85
CA TYR A 405 -31.26 -29.08 -23.55
C TYR A 405 -31.99 -27.93 -22.86
N GLU A 406 -33.24 -27.70 -23.23
CA GLU A 406 -34.12 -26.73 -22.58
C GLU A 406 -35.09 -27.46 -21.65
N TYR A 407 -35.11 -27.06 -20.38
CA TYR A 407 -36.04 -27.56 -19.37
C TYR A 407 -36.84 -26.41 -18.76
N SER A 408 -37.90 -26.75 -18.01
CA SER A 408 -38.73 -25.78 -17.28
C SER A 408 -37.92 -24.94 -16.27
N PHE A 409 -36.83 -25.49 -15.74
CA PHE A 409 -35.93 -24.84 -14.78
C PHE A 409 -34.68 -24.19 -15.40
N GLY A 410 -34.54 -24.17 -16.73
CA GLY A 410 -33.45 -23.48 -17.43
C GLY A 410 -32.79 -24.31 -18.55
N ARG A 411 -31.77 -23.73 -19.19
CA ARG A 411 -30.95 -24.42 -20.20
C ARG A 411 -29.82 -25.19 -19.52
N ILE A 412 -29.46 -26.35 -20.06
CA ILE A 412 -28.32 -27.15 -19.61
C ILE A 412 -27.52 -27.61 -20.82
N SER A 413 -26.20 -27.60 -20.70
CA SER A 413 -25.29 -28.13 -21.71
C SER A 413 -25.44 -29.63 -21.92
N ALA A 414 -25.69 -30.04 -23.16
CA ALA A 414 -25.64 -31.43 -23.55
C ALA A 414 -24.17 -31.92 -23.52
N GLY A 415 -23.95 -33.04 -22.84
CA GLY A 415 -22.62 -33.62 -22.69
C GLY A 415 -22.04 -34.07 -24.03
N GLY A 416 -20.85 -33.59 -24.36
CA GLY A 416 -20.03 -34.14 -25.43
C GLY A 416 -19.13 -35.27 -24.91
N ILE A 417 -18.25 -35.78 -25.76
CA ILE A 417 -17.29 -36.84 -25.39
C ILE A 417 -16.40 -36.36 -24.23
N GLY A 418 -15.96 -35.09 -24.26
CA GLY A 418 -15.12 -34.52 -23.22
C GLY A 418 -15.80 -34.43 -21.85
N LEU A 419 -17.04 -33.91 -21.76
CA LEU A 419 -17.76 -33.82 -20.50
C LEU A 419 -18.09 -35.20 -19.91
N ASN A 420 -18.43 -36.17 -20.77
CA ASN A 420 -18.67 -37.55 -20.34
C ASN A 420 -17.40 -38.21 -19.80
N LEU A 421 -16.25 -38.04 -20.47
CA LEU A 421 -14.95 -38.52 -20.00
C LEU A 421 -14.56 -37.87 -18.66
N PHE A 422 -14.85 -36.58 -18.47
CA PHE A 422 -14.65 -35.91 -17.20
C PHE A 422 -15.51 -36.53 -16.07
N GLY A 423 -16.79 -36.79 -16.34
CA GLY A 423 -17.68 -37.48 -15.39
C GLY A 423 -17.16 -38.87 -15.01
N ILE A 424 -16.69 -39.66 -15.99
CA ILE A 424 -16.06 -40.98 -15.76
C ILE A 424 -14.80 -40.84 -14.90
N LEU A 425 -13.93 -39.86 -15.20
CA LEU A 425 -12.71 -39.60 -14.44
C LEU A 425 -13.01 -39.24 -12.98
N GLY A 426 -14.05 -38.42 -12.75
CA GLY A 426 -14.54 -38.09 -11.41
C GLY A 426 -15.05 -39.32 -10.65
N PHE A 427 -15.89 -40.14 -11.30
CA PHE A 427 -16.42 -41.37 -10.70
C PHE A 427 -15.32 -42.37 -10.34
N LEU A 428 -14.37 -42.60 -11.24
CA LEU A 428 -13.20 -43.44 -10.98
C LEU A 428 -12.35 -42.90 -9.83
N GLY A 429 -12.13 -41.58 -9.78
CA GLY A 429 -11.40 -40.92 -8.71
C GLY A 429 -12.04 -41.14 -7.34
N ILE A 430 -13.35 -40.94 -7.22
CA ILE A 430 -14.11 -41.18 -5.98
C ILE A 430 -14.05 -42.66 -5.60
N GLY A 431 -14.28 -43.58 -6.54
CA GLY A 431 -14.26 -45.02 -6.27
C GLY A 431 -12.90 -45.51 -5.77
N LEU A 432 -11.81 -45.07 -6.40
CA LEU A 432 -10.44 -45.39 -5.95
C LEU A 432 -10.17 -44.83 -4.56
N PHE A 433 -10.63 -43.60 -4.28
CA PHE A 433 -10.45 -43.00 -2.96
C PHE A 433 -11.31 -43.67 -1.86
N LEU A 434 -12.57 -44.03 -2.15
CA LEU A 434 -13.47 -44.69 -1.19
C LEU A 434 -12.86 -45.97 -0.62
N LYS A 435 -12.18 -46.75 -1.47
CA LYS A 435 -11.45 -47.96 -1.05
C LYS A 435 -10.39 -47.65 0.02
N ASP A 436 -9.62 -46.59 -0.19
CA ASP A 436 -8.57 -46.19 0.74
C ASP A 436 -9.15 -45.51 2.00
N TRP A 437 -10.27 -44.78 1.86
CA TRP A 437 -10.95 -44.14 2.98
C TRP A 437 -11.47 -45.14 4.02
N PHE A 438 -12.12 -46.24 3.61
CA PHE A 438 -12.59 -47.27 4.57
C PHE A 438 -11.43 -47.85 5.40
N ARG A 439 -10.25 -47.97 4.79
CA ARG A 439 -9.04 -48.38 5.49
C ARG A 439 -8.55 -47.30 6.44
N PHE A 440 -8.42 -46.04 5.98
CA PHE A 440 -7.97 -44.93 6.82
C PHE A 440 -8.89 -44.65 8.00
N HIS A 441 -10.20 -44.75 7.81
CA HIS A 441 -11.21 -44.56 8.85
C HIS A 441 -11.02 -45.57 10.00
N LYS A 442 -10.78 -46.86 9.67
CA LYS A 442 -10.49 -47.90 10.65
C LYS A 442 -9.13 -47.71 11.34
N GLU A 443 -8.11 -47.27 10.61
CA GLU A 443 -6.74 -47.10 11.14
C GLU A 443 -6.60 -45.89 12.07
N THR A 444 -7.27 -44.77 11.79
CA THR A 444 -6.98 -43.48 12.46
C THR A 444 -8.01 -43.04 13.50
N ASN A 445 -9.22 -43.62 13.51
CA ASN A 445 -10.33 -43.27 14.42
C ASN A 445 -10.66 -41.76 14.52
N ASN A 446 -10.28 -40.98 13.50
CA ASN A 446 -10.53 -39.53 13.47
C ASN A 446 -11.93 -39.27 12.92
N LYS A 447 -12.93 -39.26 13.82
CA LYS A 447 -14.35 -39.03 13.49
C LYS A 447 -14.56 -37.74 12.70
N LEU A 448 -13.80 -36.71 13.03
CA LEU A 448 -13.99 -35.36 12.50
C LEU A 448 -13.38 -35.22 11.09
N ALA A 449 -12.21 -35.80 10.84
CA ALA A 449 -11.66 -35.96 9.49
C ALA A 449 -12.59 -36.80 8.58
N SER A 450 -13.21 -37.82 9.15
CA SER A 450 -14.15 -38.69 8.44
C SER A 450 -15.44 -37.98 8.05
N LEU A 451 -15.95 -37.09 8.91
CA LEU A 451 -17.10 -36.22 8.60
C LEU A 451 -16.79 -35.23 7.48
N ILE A 452 -15.57 -34.68 7.43
CA ILE A 452 -15.13 -33.81 6.32
C ILE A 452 -15.13 -34.57 5.00
N VAL A 453 -14.53 -35.77 5.00
CA VAL A 453 -14.49 -36.63 3.81
C VAL A 453 -15.88 -37.03 3.35
N ALA A 454 -16.76 -37.43 4.29
CA ALA A 454 -18.15 -37.75 3.97
C ALA A 454 -18.90 -36.55 3.35
N SER A 455 -18.67 -35.35 3.88
CA SER A 455 -19.28 -34.12 3.36
C SER A 455 -18.73 -33.73 1.97
N LEU A 456 -17.45 -33.99 1.70
CA LEU A 456 -16.85 -33.78 0.38
C LEU A 456 -17.39 -34.77 -0.66
N ILE A 457 -17.45 -36.05 -0.31
CA ILE A 457 -18.05 -37.08 -1.17
C ILE A 457 -19.52 -36.75 -1.46
N PHE A 458 -20.26 -36.26 -0.46
CA PHE A 458 -21.64 -35.79 -0.67
C PHE A 458 -21.71 -34.64 -1.69
N GLY A 459 -20.80 -33.65 -1.61
CA GLY A 459 -20.74 -32.57 -2.59
C GLY A 459 -20.39 -33.03 -4.01
N ASP A 460 -19.40 -33.92 -4.14
CA ASP A 460 -19.02 -34.53 -5.42
C ASP A 460 -20.17 -35.36 -6.01
N PHE A 461 -20.91 -36.07 -5.15
CA PHE A 461 -22.10 -36.81 -5.56
C PHE A 461 -23.22 -35.90 -6.06
N LEU A 462 -23.47 -34.76 -5.41
CA LEU A 462 -24.45 -33.76 -5.89
C LEU A 462 -24.08 -33.24 -7.29
N ILE A 463 -22.78 -33.02 -7.58
CA ILE A 463 -22.32 -32.63 -8.92
C ILE A 463 -22.60 -33.74 -9.94
N ILE A 464 -22.30 -34.99 -9.60
CA ILE A 464 -22.54 -36.15 -10.48
C ILE A 464 -24.03 -36.33 -10.77
N LEU A 465 -24.92 -36.01 -9.83
CA LEU A 465 -26.37 -36.05 -10.05
C LEU A 465 -26.87 -35.06 -11.12
N ASN A 466 -26.02 -34.16 -11.62
CA ASN A 466 -26.35 -33.30 -12.76
C ASN A 466 -26.13 -33.99 -14.12
N LEU A 467 -25.37 -35.10 -14.18
CA LEU A 467 -25.09 -35.82 -15.42
C LEU A 467 -26.37 -36.25 -16.18
N PRO A 468 -27.41 -36.79 -15.50
CA PRO A 468 -28.69 -37.10 -16.15
C PRO A 468 -29.29 -35.93 -16.92
N ALA A 469 -29.23 -34.71 -16.37
CA ALA A 469 -29.72 -33.51 -17.03
C ALA A 469 -28.88 -33.13 -18.27
N THR A 470 -27.57 -33.37 -18.23
CA THR A 470 -26.67 -33.21 -19.40
C THR A 470 -26.85 -34.30 -20.45
N MET A 471 -27.56 -35.39 -20.13
CA MET A 471 -27.89 -36.50 -21.02
C MET A 471 -29.31 -36.40 -21.61
N GLY A 472 -30.07 -35.36 -21.28
CA GLY A 472 -31.44 -35.15 -21.81
C GLY A 472 -32.57 -35.56 -20.88
N LEU A 473 -32.28 -35.99 -19.63
CA LEU A 473 -33.31 -36.34 -18.65
C LEU A 473 -33.76 -35.08 -17.87
N PRO A 474 -35.07 -34.81 -17.73
CA PRO A 474 -35.60 -33.59 -17.11
C PRO A 474 -35.55 -33.63 -15.57
N ILE A 475 -34.38 -33.94 -15.00
CA ILE A 475 -34.14 -33.99 -13.56
C ILE A 475 -33.48 -32.69 -13.14
N TYR A 476 -33.97 -32.08 -12.05
CA TYR A 476 -33.40 -30.85 -11.52
C TYR A 476 -31.93 -31.04 -11.11
N SER A 477 -31.11 -30.03 -11.39
CA SER A 477 -29.67 -30.01 -11.13
C SER A 477 -29.38 -29.85 -9.63
N PHE A 478 -29.28 -30.96 -8.89
CA PHE A 478 -28.99 -30.95 -7.45
C PHE A 478 -27.58 -30.44 -7.10
N GLY A 479 -26.65 -30.47 -8.05
CA GLY A 479 -25.32 -29.90 -7.90
C GLY A 479 -25.32 -28.37 -7.72
N GLU A 480 -26.47 -27.71 -7.78
CA GLU A 480 -26.63 -26.29 -7.43
C GLU A 480 -26.67 -26.03 -5.92
N LEU A 481 -26.77 -27.08 -5.08
CA LEU A 481 -26.84 -26.99 -3.62
C LEU A 481 -25.46 -27.15 -2.95
N GLN A 482 -24.37 -26.75 -3.62
CA GLN A 482 -23.00 -26.92 -3.10
C GLN A 482 -22.74 -26.18 -1.77
N PHE A 483 -23.55 -25.18 -1.42
CA PHE A 483 -23.43 -24.52 -0.12
C PHE A 483 -23.66 -25.46 1.06
N LEU A 484 -24.49 -26.51 0.91
CA LEU A 484 -24.76 -27.48 1.98
C LEU A 484 -23.51 -28.29 2.35
N PRO A 485 -22.90 -29.08 1.44
CA PRO A 485 -21.65 -29.77 1.74
C PRO A 485 -20.55 -28.78 2.13
N ALA A 486 -20.51 -27.59 1.51
CA ALA A 486 -19.52 -26.59 1.86
C ALA A 486 -19.64 -26.05 3.28
N PHE A 487 -20.86 -25.80 3.74
CA PHE A 487 -21.12 -25.39 5.11
C PHE A 487 -20.68 -26.44 6.13
N PHE A 488 -21.00 -27.73 5.89
CA PHE A 488 -20.57 -28.82 6.77
C PHE A 488 -19.06 -29.01 6.80
N ILE A 489 -18.43 -29.07 5.62
CA ILE A 489 -16.96 -29.13 5.50
C ILE A 489 -16.34 -27.93 6.20
N SER A 490 -16.91 -26.73 6.08
CA SER A 490 -16.43 -25.52 6.77
C SER A 490 -16.47 -25.70 8.28
N ILE A 491 -17.63 -26.05 8.84
CA ILE A 491 -17.78 -26.27 10.28
C ILE A 491 -16.80 -27.34 10.77
N PHE A 492 -16.70 -28.46 10.07
CA PHE A 492 -15.85 -29.56 10.49
C PHE A 492 -14.37 -29.24 10.34
N ILE A 493 -13.93 -28.58 9.27
CA ILE A 493 -12.54 -28.13 9.12
C ILE A 493 -12.19 -27.12 10.20
N LEU A 494 -13.12 -26.21 10.52
CA LEU A 494 -12.92 -25.27 11.61
C LEU A 494 -12.84 -26.03 12.94
N LYS A 495 -13.70 -27.00 13.21
CA LYS A 495 -13.58 -27.85 14.41
C LYS A 495 -12.31 -28.72 14.40
N LEU A 496 -11.79 -29.09 13.22
CA LEU A 496 -10.53 -29.85 13.05
C LEU A 496 -9.29 -28.95 13.13
N GLY A 497 -9.44 -27.61 13.08
CA GLY A 497 -8.31 -26.74 12.75
C GLY A 497 -8.45 -25.23 12.95
N ALA A 498 -9.46 -24.73 13.64
CA ALA A 498 -9.73 -23.32 13.87
C ALA A 498 -10.29 -23.17 15.31
N ILE A 499 -9.72 -22.41 16.25
CA ILE A 499 -8.83 -21.22 16.31
C ILE A 499 -8.15 -21.31 17.72
N PRO A 500 -6.93 -20.80 18.03
CA PRO A 500 -6.15 -19.76 17.33
C PRO A 500 -4.68 -20.15 17.02
N THR A 501 -4.08 -19.50 16.00
CA THR A 501 -2.68 -19.07 16.16
C THR A 501 -2.68 -18.10 17.32
N SER A 502 -2.06 -18.50 18.42
CA SER A 502 -2.13 -17.85 19.72
C SER A 502 -2.04 -16.33 19.60
N GLY A 503 -2.97 -15.65 20.27
CA GLY A 503 -2.99 -14.20 20.41
C GLY A 503 -4.37 -13.58 20.18
N GLN A 504 -4.68 -12.61 21.03
CA GLN A 504 -6.01 -12.01 21.11
C GLN A 504 -6.31 -11.14 19.88
N ALA A 505 -5.30 -10.56 19.23
CA ALA A 505 -5.50 -9.65 18.11
C ALA A 505 -6.00 -10.36 16.85
N THR A 506 -5.46 -11.55 16.55
CA THR A 506 -5.91 -12.38 15.42
C THR A 506 -7.33 -12.91 15.67
N LEU A 507 -7.67 -13.19 16.92
CA LEU A 507 -9.01 -13.63 17.32
C LEU A 507 -10.05 -12.51 17.16
N ILE A 508 -9.69 -11.29 17.57
CA ILE A 508 -10.48 -10.08 17.34
C ILE A 508 -10.63 -9.82 15.84
N GLY A 509 -9.54 -9.88 15.06
CA GLY A 509 -9.58 -9.69 13.61
C GLY A 509 -10.51 -10.69 12.90
N ASN A 510 -10.50 -11.96 13.31
CA ASN A 510 -11.40 -12.98 12.78
C ASN A 510 -12.87 -12.73 13.16
N ARG A 511 -13.14 -12.26 14.39
CA ARG A 511 -14.50 -11.89 14.83
C ARG A 511 -15.02 -10.66 14.09
N VAL A 512 -14.19 -9.63 13.92
CA VAL A 512 -14.53 -8.43 13.14
C VAL A 512 -14.83 -8.79 11.68
N SER A 513 -14.03 -9.69 11.09
CA SER A 513 -14.27 -10.19 9.73
C SER A 513 -15.60 -10.93 9.61
N LEU A 514 -15.92 -11.81 10.56
CA LEU A 514 -17.23 -12.45 10.65
C LEU A 514 -18.37 -11.43 10.81
N MET A 515 -18.19 -10.39 11.62
CA MET A 515 -19.19 -9.32 11.77
C MET A 515 -19.41 -8.55 10.47
N ILE A 516 -18.36 -8.27 9.69
CA ILE A 516 -18.50 -7.66 8.36
C ILE A 516 -19.34 -8.54 7.45
N LEU A 517 -19.13 -9.87 7.48
CA LEU A 517 -19.95 -10.82 6.71
C LEU A 517 -21.44 -10.80 7.11
N PHE A 518 -21.76 -10.59 8.39
CA PHE A 518 -23.14 -10.41 8.88
C PHE A 518 -23.72 -9.03 8.54
N PHE A 519 -22.87 -8.02 8.39
CA PHE A 519 -23.30 -6.67 8.01
C PHE A 519 -23.77 -6.63 6.56
N ILE A 520 -23.18 -7.44 5.67
CA ILE A 520 -23.57 -7.54 4.25
C ILE A 520 -25.07 -7.81 4.07
N PRO A 521 -25.68 -8.88 4.63
CA PRO A 521 -27.12 -9.11 4.45
C PRO A 521 -27.98 -7.99 5.07
N ILE A 522 -27.50 -7.30 6.11
CA ILE A 522 -28.20 -6.15 6.72
C ILE A 522 -28.20 -4.95 5.76
N THR A 523 -27.03 -4.55 5.24
CA THR A 523 -26.93 -3.48 4.24
C THR A 523 -27.63 -3.83 2.94
N MET A 524 -27.57 -5.09 2.51
CA MET A 524 -28.36 -5.58 1.38
C MET A 524 -29.86 -5.46 1.65
N SER A 525 -30.33 -5.74 2.87
CA SER A 525 -31.74 -5.60 3.21
C SER A 525 -32.20 -4.14 3.14
N PHE A 526 -31.39 -3.19 3.65
CA PHE A 526 -31.67 -1.75 3.49
C PHE A 526 -31.61 -1.29 2.03
N TYR A 527 -30.68 -1.83 1.24
CA TYR A 527 -30.56 -1.57 -0.19
C TYR A 527 -31.77 -2.10 -0.97
N VAL A 528 -32.24 -3.30 -0.66
CA VAL A 528 -33.49 -3.87 -1.19
C VAL A 528 -34.68 -3.00 -0.82
N LEU A 529 -34.82 -2.58 0.45
CA LEU A 529 -35.93 -1.72 0.89
C LEU A 529 -35.97 -0.39 0.13
N ASN A 530 -34.82 0.23 -0.12
CA ASN A 530 -34.74 1.44 -0.95
C ASN A 530 -35.08 1.16 -2.41
N LEU A 531 -34.59 0.05 -2.97
CA LEU A 531 -34.90 -0.35 -4.35
C LEU A 531 -36.38 -0.73 -4.52
N MET A 532 -37.03 -1.27 -3.49
CA MET A 532 -38.46 -1.59 -3.50
C MET A 532 -39.35 -0.33 -3.64
N ASN A 533 -38.83 0.85 -3.30
CA ASN A 533 -39.52 2.12 -3.54
C ASN A 533 -39.46 2.56 -5.01
N LEU A 534 -38.49 2.05 -5.77
CA LEU A 534 -38.23 2.42 -7.16
C LEU A 534 -38.62 1.31 -8.15
N PHE A 535 -38.61 0.06 -7.70
CA PHE A 535 -38.85 -1.12 -8.52
C PHE A 535 -39.72 -2.14 -7.78
N PRO A 536 -40.46 -3.00 -8.50
CA PRO A 536 -41.18 -4.12 -7.90
C PRO A 536 -40.24 -5.04 -7.09
N MET A 537 -40.77 -5.67 -6.02
CA MET A 537 -40.02 -6.49 -5.05
C MET A 537 -39.06 -7.49 -5.71
N ASN A 538 -39.51 -8.17 -6.77
CA ASN A 538 -38.68 -9.11 -7.53
C ASN A 538 -37.45 -8.41 -8.16
N VAL A 539 -37.63 -7.26 -8.80
CA VAL A 539 -36.54 -6.47 -9.42
C VAL A 539 -35.58 -5.90 -8.39
N ALA A 540 -36.09 -5.41 -7.26
CA ALA A 540 -35.27 -4.93 -6.15
C ALA A 540 -34.39 -6.04 -5.54
N ILE A 541 -34.98 -7.23 -5.35
CA ILE A 541 -34.25 -8.43 -4.91
C ILE A 541 -33.18 -8.82 -5.96
N TYR A 542 -33.48 -8.75 -7.25
CA TYR A 542 -32.51 -9.06 -8.30
C TYR A 542 -31.32 -8.10 -8.31
N HIS A 543 -31.55 -6.80 -8.22
CA HIS A 543 -30.47 -5.81 -8.15
C HIS A 543 -29.57 -6.01 -6.92
N ALA A 544 -30.15 -6.28 -5.76
CA ALA A 544 -29.38 -6.52 -4.54
C ALA A 544 -28.52 -7.78 -4.62
N ILE A 545 -29.06 -8.88 -5.17
CA ILE A 545 -28.31 -10.13 -5.24
C ILE A 545 -27.22 -10.08 -6.33
N PHE A 546 -27.47 -9.44 -7.47
CA PHE A 546 -26.55 -9.49 -8.61
C PHE A 546 -25.49 -8.40 -8.67
N VAL A 547 -25.78 -7.22 -8.16
CA VAL A 547 -24.85 -6.08 -8.22
C VAL A 547 -24.23 -5.86 -6.85
N ALA A 548 -25.08 -5.78 -5.82
CA ALA A 548 -24.63 -5.35 -4.51
C ALA A 548 -23.95 -6.48 -3.70
N SER A 549 -24.38 -7.74 -3.83
CA SER A 549 -23.73 -8.87 -3.13
C SER A 549 -22.28 -9.16 -3.58
N PRO A 550 -21.94 -9.22 -4.89
CA PRO A 550 -20.55 -9.43 -5.32
C PRO A 550 -19.63 -8.28 -4.95
N ILE A 551 -20.14 -7.04 -5.02
CA ILE A 551 -19.41 -5.83 -4.61
C ILE A 551 -19.14 -5.85 -3.11
N ALA A 552 -20.15 -6.16 -2.29
CA ALA A 552 -19.98 -6.25 -0.83
C ALA A 552 -19.00 -7.37 -0.44
N LEU A 553 -19.03 -8.51 -1.13
CA LEU A 553 -18.07 -9.60 -0.94
C LEU A 553 -16.64 -9.20 -1.36
N ALA A 554 -16.50 -8.42 -2.43
CA ALA A 554 -15.23 -7.85 -2.87
C ALA A 554 -14.66 -6.85 -1.83
N PHE A 555 -15.48 -5.98 -1.24
CA PHE A 555 -15.05 -5.08 -0.17
C PHE A 555 -14.63 -5.84 1.09
N TYR A 556 -15.39 -6.87 1.47
CA TYR A 556 -14.99 -7.78 2.56
C TYR A 556 -13.62 -8.41 2.31
N LEU A 557 -13.38 -8.92 1.09
CA LEU A 557 -12.11 -9.51 0.67
C LEU A 557 -10.94 -8.54 0.84
N VAL A 558 -11.12 -7.28 0.43
CA VAL A 558 -10.11 -6.23 0.57
C VAL A 558 -9.84 -5.93 2.05
N SER A 559 -10.88 -5.68 2.86
CA SER A 559 -10.73 -5.41 4.29
C SER A 559 -10.07 -6.56 5.06
N PHE A 560 -10.41 -7.80 4.71
CA PHE A 560 -9.85 -9.01 5.32
C PHE A 560 -8.34 -9.14 5.08
N VAL A 561 -7.90 -8.88 3.84
CA VAL A 561 -6.48 -8.91 3.43
C VAL A 561 -5.65 -7.92 4.26
N PHE A 562 -6.17 -6.71 4.50
CA PHE A 562 -5.45 -5.68 5.23
C PHE A 562 -5.43 -5.91 6.75
N LEU A 563 -6.59 -6.11 7.40
CA LEU A 563 -6.68 -6.20 8.87
C LEU A 563 -5.85 -7.35 9.45
N ARG A 564 -5.85 -8.51 8.79
CA ARG A 564 -5.22 -9.71 9.33
C ARG A 564 -3.70 -9.66 9.33
N SER A 565 -3.10 -9.07 8.29
CA SER A 565 -1.65 -8.91 8.19
C SER A 565 -1.08 -8.11 9.38
N THR A 566 -1.89 -7.20 9.92
CA THR A 566 -1.57 -6.38 11.08
C THR A 566 -1.77 -7.16 12.38
N ALA A 567 -2.90 -7.87 12.53
CA ALA A 567 -3.20 -8.66 13.72
C ALA A 567 -2.18 -9.77 14.02
N VAL A 568 -1.71 -10.47 12.98
CA VAL A 568 -0.70 -11.54 13.13
C VAL A 568 0.64 -11.01 13.63
N ARG A 569 1.06 -9.83 13.18
CA ARG A 569 2.30 -9.19 13.64
C ARG A 569 2.22 -8.82 15.12
N LEU A 570 1.06 -8.34 15.57
CA LEU A 570 0.84 -7.95 16.95
C LEU A 570 0.90 -9.15 17.92
N ASP A 571 0.32 -10.28 17.53
CA ASP A 571 0.31 -11.49 18.37
C ASP A 571 1.69 -12.17 18.49
N GLN A 572 2.50 -12.13 17.41
CA GLN A 572 3.88 -12.64 17.45
C GLN A 572 4.73 -11.91 18.49
N THR A 573 4.53 -10.61 18.65
CA THR A 573 5.23 -9.81 19.66
C THR A 573 4.82 -10.18 21.08
N ILE A 574 3.54 -10.47 21.32
CA ILE A 574 3.01 -10.78 22.66
C ILE A 574 3.48 -12.17 23.15
N LEU A 575 3.55 -13.16 22.26
CA LEU A 575 3.97 -14.53 22.62
C LEU A 575 5.43 -14.63 23.02
N ALA A 576 6.30 -13.89 22.32
CA ALA A 576 7.73 -13.84 22.66
C ALA A 576 7.94 -13.38 24.11
N LEU A 577 7.11 -12.45 24.60
CA LEU A 577 7.15 -11.96 25.97
C LEU A 577 6.68 -12.99 27.02
N ALA A 578 5.77 -13.90 26.67
CA ALA A 578 5.17 -14.84 27.60
C ALA A 578 6.02 -16.10 27.82
N GLU A 579 6.74 -16.54 26.78
CA GLU A 579 7.58 -17.74 26.80
C GLU A 579 8.83 -17.56 27.69
N GLU A 580 9.33 -16.32 27.74
CA GLU A 580 10.40 -15.91 28.66
C GLU A 580 9.99 -16.05 30.13
N LYS A 581 8.70 -15.82 30.44
CA LYS A 581 8.16 -15.87 31.80
C LYS A 581 7.95 -17.29 32.35
N LEU A 582 7.67 -18.26 31.47
CA LEU A 582 7.26 -19.62 31.86
C LEU A 582 8.46 -20.53 32.18
N ARG A 583 9.62 -20.24 31.59
CA ARG A 583 10.90 -20.90 31.90
C ARG A 583 11.32 -20.75 33.36
N THR A 584 10.85 -19.70 34.02
CA THR A 584 11.15 -19.38 35.41
C THR A 584 10.44 -20.29 36.42
N ASP A 585 9.28 -20.87 36.09
CA ASP A 585 8.40 -21.52 37.08
C ASP A 585 8.64 -23.03 37.24
N SER A 586 9.12 -23.72 36.20
CA SER A 586 9.32 -25.19 36.19
C SER A 586 10.54 -25.68 37.00
N ALA A 587 11.42 -24.79 37.44
CA ALA A 587 12.61 -25.14 38.23
C ALA A 587 12.33 -25.41 39.73
N LEU A 588 11.08 -25.26 40.18
CA LEU A 588 10.74 -25.17 41.61
C LEU A 588 10.50 -26.52 42.33
N ILE A 589 10.18 -27.61 41.61
CA ILE A 589 9.62 -28.85 42.20
C ILE A 589 10.70 -29.85 42.66
N GLU A 590 11.91 -29.80 42.11
CA GLU A 590 13.03 -30.70 42.47
C GLU A 590 13.74 -30.31 43.79
N SER A 591 13.30 -29.20 44.42
CA SER A 591 13.99 -28.52 45.52
C SER A 591 13.67 -29.06 46.92
N GLU A 592 12.70 -29.97 47.11
CA GLU A 592 12.08 -30.15 48.44
C GLU A 592 12.86 -30.98 49.47
N GLU A 593 13.76 -31.88 49.08
CA GLU A 593 14.60 -32.64 50.04
C GLU A 593 15.95 -31.98 50.31
N THR A 594 16.50 -31.26 49.34
CA THR A 594 17.60 -30.29 49.52
C THR A 594 17.16 -29.06 50.34
N LYS A 595 15.84 -28.80 50.44
CA LYS A 595 15.20 -27.66 51.11
C LYS A 595 15.57 -27.49 52.57
N LYS A 596 15.81 -28.57 53.34
CA LYS A 596 16.08 -28.44 54.78
C LYS A 596 17.49 -27.94 55.10
N GLU A 597 18.48 -28.35 54.31
CA GLU A 597 19.87 -27.86 54.44
C GLU A 597 20.05 -26.53 53.71
N ILE A 598 19.30 -26.34 52.61
CA ILE A 598 19.12 -25.06 51.92
C ILE A 598 18.35 -24.06 52.80
N GLU A 599 17.40 -24.43 53.66
CA GLU A 599 16.58 -23.48 54.45
C GLU A 599 17.41 -22.69 55.46
N ALA A 600 18.36 -23.35 56.13
CA ALA A 600 19.28 -22.68 57.06
C ALA A 600 20.25 -21.75 56.33
N ILE A 601 20.72 -22.14 55.13
CA ILE A 601 21.57 -21.27 54.31
C ILE A 601 20.73 -20.18 53.62
N ASN A 602 19.50 -20.46 53.20
CA ASN A 602 18.55 -19.54 52.57
C ASN A 602 18.05 -18.49 53.56
N GLN A 603 17.90 -18.79 54.86
CA GLN A 603 17.59 -17.75 55.84
C GLN A 603 18.73 -16.72 55.91
N LEU A 604 19.99 -17.18 55.92
CA LEU A 604 21.17 -16.31 55.85
C LEU A 604 21.31 -15.61 54.49
N THR A 605 21.07 -16.33 53.38
CA THR A 605 21.10 -15.80 52.01
C THR A 605 19.95 -14.83 51.76
N ASN A 606 18.77 -14.99 52.39
CA ASN A 606 17.65 -14.05 52.31
C ASN A 606 17.96 -12.77 53.08
N LEU A 607 18.56 -12.89 54.27
CA LEU A 607 19.08 -11.74 55.01
C LEU A 607 20.11 -10.99 54.17
N ILE A 608 21.09 -11.70 53.60
CA ILE A 608 22.12 -11.15 52.69
C ILE A 608 21.54 -10.58 51.39
N ASN A 609 20.51 -11.21 50.79
CA ASN A 609 19.85 -10.76 49.56
C ASN A 609 18.99 -9.51 49.75
N SER A 610 18.52 -9.27 50.97
CA SER A 610 17.75 -8.09 51.35
C SER A 610 18.63 -6.86 51.63
N GLU A 611 19.93 -7.08 51.85
CA GLU A 611 20.88 -6.01 52.12
C GLU A 611 21.45 -5.43 50.82
N SER A 612 21.42 -4.10 50.71
CA SER A 612 21.99 -3.35 49.58
C SER A 612 23.43 -2.89 49.83
N GLU A 613 23.97 -3.17 51.01
CA GLU A 613 25.32 -2.73 51.42
C GLU A 613 26.27 -3.93 51.61
N LEU A 614 27.41 -3.89 50.90
CA LEU A 614 28.47 -4.91 51.01
C LEU A 614 28.98 -5.11 52.44
N SER A 615 29.00 -4.05 53.26
CA SER A 615 29.40 -4.11 54.68
C SER A 615 28.51 -5.06 55.48
N LYS A 616 27.19 -4.93 55.35
CA LYS A 616 26.23 -5.76 56.10
C LYS A 616 26.24 -7.21 55.65
N ILE A 617 26.45 -7.46 54.35
CA ILE A 617 26.61 -8.81 53.79
C ILE A 617 27.82 -9.51 54.39
N ILE A 618 28.97 -8.83 54.41
CA ILE A 618 30.19 -9.39 54.98
C ILE A 618 30.06 -9.58 56.50
N ASN A 619 29.38 -8.68 57.21
CA ASN A 619 29.11 -8.83 58.64
C ASN A 619 28.21 -10.03 58.95
N ALA A 620 27.19 -10.30 58.13
CA ALA A 620 26.34 -11.49 58.28
C ALA A 620 27.13 -12.79 58.05
N ILE A 621 28.01 -12.81 57.03
CA ILE A 621 28.90 -13.95 56.76
C ILE A 621 29.89 -14.14 57.92
N ALA A 622 30.51 -13.05 58.40
CA ALA A 622 31.44 -13.08 59.51
C ALA A 622 30.77 -13.63 60.78
N ASN A 623 29.56 -13.17 61.11
CA ASN A 623 28.78 -13.64 62.27
C ASN A 623 28.43 -15.13 62.17
N TYR A 624 27.95 -15.59 61.01
CA TYR A 624 27.59 -17.00 60.82
C TYR A 624 28.80 -17.93 60.93
N VAL A 625 29.90 -17.57 60.25
CA VAL A 625 31.12 -18.38 60.24
C VAL A 625 31.83 -18.32 61.60
N HIS A 626 31.71 -17.21 62.33
CA HIS A 626 32.16 -17.09 63.72
C HIS A 626 31.38 -18.03 64.66
N GLN A 627 30.05 -17.96 64.65
CA GLN A 627 29.20 -18.77 65.54
C GLN A 627 29.31 -20.28 65.25
N LYS A 628 29.43 -20.66 63.98
CA LYS A 628 29.40 -22.07 63.56
C LYS A 628 30.77 -22.72 63.53
N TYR A 629 31.81 -21.99 63.15
CA TYR A 629 33.17 -22.54 62.92
C TYR A 629 34.26 -21.85 63.75
N GLY A 630 33.92 -20.85 64.57
CA GLY A 630 34.88 -20.17 65.47
C GLY A 630 35.90 -19.29 64.75
N ILE A 631 35.55 -18.73 63.58
CA ILE A 631 36.44 -17.84 62.81
C ILE A 631 36.37 -16.39 63.33
N LEU A 632 37.50 -15.71 63.50
CA LEU A 632 37.60 -14.40 64.18
C LEU A 632 37.71 -13.20 63.24
N ALA A 633 38.15 -13.39 62.00
CA ALA A 633 38.29 -12.32 61.01
C ALA A 633 37.83 -12.77 59.62
N THR A 634 37.13 -11.89 58.91
CA THR A 634 36.65 -12.08 57.54
C THR A 634 36.93 -10.84 56.69
N TRP A 635 37.62 -10.99 55.57
CA TRP A 635 37.99 -9.89 54.68
C TRP A 635 37.57 -10.16 53.24
N LEU A 636 36.98 -9.16 52.60
CA LEU A 636 36.54 -9.21 51.21
C LEU A 636 37.47 -8.41 50.31
N PHE A 637 37.96 -9.07 49.27
CA PHE A 637 38.75 -8.48 48.20
C PHE A 637 38.02 -8.64 46.86
N LEU A 638 37.87 -7.55 46.10
CA LEU A 638 37.24 -7.58 44.75
C LEU A 638 38.23 -7.13 43.68
N LEU A 639 38.01 -7.62 42.46
CA LEU A 639 38.80 -7.30 41.28
C LEU A 639 38.62 -5.83 40.86
N ASP A 640 39.71 -5.15 40.54
CA ASP A 640 39.71 -3.88 39.78
C ASP A 640 40.26 -4.16 38.38
N GLU A 641 39.36 -4.41 37.43
CA GLU A 641 39.69 -4.78 36.04
C GLU A 641 40.50 -3.71 35.31
N SER A 642 40.40 -2.45 35.73
CA SER A 642 41.12 -1.34 35.08
C SER A 642 42.63 -1.32 35.41
N LYS A 643 43.05 -2.01 36.47
CA LYS A 643 44.39 -1.91 37.06
C LYS A 643 45.08 -3.25 37.33
N GLU A 644 44.48 -4.37 36.95
CA GLU A 644 44.99 -5.74 37.17
C GLU A 644 45.36 -6.04 38.64
N GLU A 645 44.56 -5.55 39.59
CA GLU A 645 44.78 -5.72 41.03
C GLU A 645 43.51 -6.23 41.74
N ILE A 646 43.67 -6.91 42.87
CA ILE A 646 42.59 -7.18 43.83
C ILE A 646 42.69 -6.21 45.01
N ARG A 647 41.57 -5.56 45.35
CA ARG A 647 41.52 -4.51 46.38
C ARG A 647 40.64 -4.92 47.55
N SER A 648 41.07 -4.55 48.75
CA SER A 648 40.24 -4.67 49.95
C SER A 648 39.02 -3.75 49.82
N VAL A 649 37.83 -4.33 50.01
CA VAL A 649 36.54 -3.61 49.93
C VAL A 649 35.90 -3.51 51.30
N HIS A 650 36.00 -4.57 52.10
CA HIS A 650 35.47 -4.59 53.47
C HIS A 650 36.19 -5.61 54.34
N ALA A 651 36.25 -5.35 55.64
CA ALA A 651 36.91 -6.21 56.62
C ALA A 651 36.17 -6.16 57.95
N GLU A 652 35.83 -7.33 58.48
CA GLU A 652 35.14 -7.48 59.77
C GLU A 652 35.96 -8.39 60.70
N THR A 653 36.13 -7.96 61.96
CA THR A 653 36.98 -8.65 62.95
C THR A 653 36.35 -8.63 64.34
N PHE A 654 36.29 -9.79 65.01
CA PHE A 654 35.77 -9.95 66.37
C PHE A 654 36.81 -9.73 67.49
N VAL A 655 37.97 -9.15 67.13
CA VAL A 655 39.06 -8.77 68.03
C VAL A 655 39.33 -7.28 67.83
N GLU A 656 39.70 -6.55 68.88
CA GLU A 656 39.99 -5.11 68.80
C GLU A 656 41.16 -4.83 67.84
N ALA A 657 40.83 -4.40 66.62
CA ALA A 657 41.83 -3.98 65.64
C ALA A 657 42.27 -2.53 65.90
N THR A 658 43.59 -2.29 65.96
CA THR A 658 44.16 -0.94 66.10
C THR A 658 43.88 -0.09 64.85
N LYS A 659 43.95 1.24 64.99
CA LYS A 659 43.71 2.17 63.88
C LYS A 659 44.72 1.96 62.72
N GLU A 660 45.94 1.55 63.04
CA GLU A 660 46.97 1.20 62.06
C GLU A 660 46.61 -0.06 61.27
N GLN A 661 46.11 -1.10 61.93
CA GLN A 661 45.68 -2.34 61.29
C GLN A 661 44.51 -2.10 60.32
N ARG A 662 43.50 -1.31 60.71
CA ARG A 662 42.38 -0.96 59.81
C ARG A 662 42.82 -0.16 58.59
N THR A 663 43.75 0.77 58.80
CA THR A 663 44.29 1.61 57.71
C THR A 663 45.13 0.78 56.74
N PHE A 664 45.92 -0.16 57.25
CA PHE A 664 46.69 -1.11 56.45
C PHE A 664 45.77 -1.97 55.57
N VAL A 665 44.73 -2.57 56.15
CA VAL A 665 43.80 -3.46 55.44
C VAL A 665 43.02 -2.73 54.35
N ASN A 666 42.53 -1.50 54.60
CA ASN A 666 41.79 -0.73 53.60
C ASN A 666 42.66 -0.29 52.40
N ASN A 667 43.94 -0.04 52.64
CA ASN A 667 44.89 0.37 51.61
C ASN A 667 45.61 -0.81 50.94
N LEU A 668 45.34 -2.05 51.37
CA LEU A 668 45.96 -3.23 50.80
C LEU A 668 45.55 -3.42 49.33
N ARG A 669 46.55 -3.63 48.48
CA ARG A 669 46.44 -3.90 47.04
C ARG A 669 47.27 -5.12 46.73
N ILE A 670 46.66 -6.11 46.07
CA ILE A 670 47.31 -7.36 45.71
C ILE A 670 47.40 -7.42 44.18
N PRO A 671 48.62 -7.39 43.60
CA PRO A 671 48.79 -7.48 42.16
C PRO A 671 48.41 -8.88 41.65
N LEU A 672 47.89 -8.96 40.42
CA LEU A 672 47.51 -10.22 39.76
C LEU A 672 48.68 -10.88 39.01
N ASP A 673 49.85 -10.90 39.63
CA ASP A 673 51.06 -11.55 39.12
C ASP A 673 51.72 -12.45 40.17
N GLU A 674 52.87 -13.03 39.85
CA GLU A 674 53.58 -13.95 40.75
C GLU A 674 54.01 -13.32 42.08
N THR A 675 53.98 -11.99 42.21
CA THR A 675 54.28 -11.25 43.45
C THR A 675 53.08 -11.15 44.39
N GLY A 676 51.87 -11.43 43.90
CA GLY A 676 50.60 -11.39 44.65
C GLY A 676 50.37 -12.54 45.64
N GLY A 677 51.35 -13.44 45.80
CA GLY A 677 51.39 -14.44 46.87
C GLY A 677 50.25 -15.47 46.87
N VAL A 678 49.83 -15.90 48.05
CA VAL A 678 48.79 -16.95 48.22
C VAL A 678 47.45 -16.51 47.63
N ALA A 679 47.08 -15.24 47.76
CA ALA A 679 45.85 -14.69 47.20
C ALA A 679 45.82 -14.81 45.67
N TYR A 680 46.91 -14.46 44.97
CA TYR A 680 47.03 -14.65 43.51
C TYR A 680 46.93 -16.12 43.11
N LEU A 681 47.58 -17.03 43.84
CA LEU A 681 47.53 -18.47 43.55
C LEU A 681 46.11 -19.03 43.67
N VAL A 682 45.35 -18.57 44.68
CA VAL A 682 43.95 -18.95 44.88
C VAL A 682 43.07 -18.39 43.77
N TRP A 683 43.30 -17.13 43.38
CA TRP A 683 42.60 -16.49 42.27
C TRP A 683 42.80 -17.26 40.95
N LYS A 684 44.05 -17.58 40.61
CA LYS A 684 44.41 -18.29 39.38
C LYS A 684 43.91 -19.74 39.36
N ARG A 685 43.98 -20.44 40.51
CA ARG A 685 43.61 -21.86 40.60
C ARG A 685 42.12 -22.09 40.79
N LYS A 686 41.33 -21.08 41.15
CA LYS A 686 39.88 -21.18 41.45
C LYS A 686 39.58 -22.23 42.51
N LYS A 687 40.52 -22.45 43.44
CA LYS A 687 40.43 -23.43 44.52
C LYS A 687 40.82 -22.78 45.83
N SER A 688 40.04 -23.06 46.87
CA SER A 688 40.33 -22.61 48.22
C SER A 688 41.67 -23.15 48.71
N MET A 689 42.28 -22.42 49.63
CA MET A 689 43.54 -22.82 50.25
C MET A 689 43.48 -22.57 51.75
N LEU A 690 43.58 -23.66 52.52
CA LEU A 690 43.65 -23.64 53.98
C LEU A 690 45.11 -23.70 54.44
N LEU A 691 45.50 -22.69 55.18
CA LEU A 691 46.76 -22.57 55.90
C LEU A 691 46.44 -22.60 57.40
N SER A 692 46.35 -23.81 57.96
CA SER A 692 45.90 -24.03 59.34
C SER A 692 46.83 -23.42 60.40
N PHE A 693 48.12 -23.26 60.08
CA PHE A 693 49.13 -22.56 60.88
C PHE A 693 50.41 -22.32 60.05
N VAL A 694 50.90 -21.08 59.96
CA VAL A 694 52.07 -20.71 59.15
C VAL A 694 53.15 -20.08 60.03
N LYS A 695 54.34 -20.69 60.06
CA LYS A 695 55.53 -20.15 60.76
C LYS A 695 56.42 -19.27 59.87
N ARG A 696 56.33 -19.41 58.55
CA ARG A 696 57.17 -18.70 57.57
C ARG A 696 56.39 -18.53 56.26
N PHE A 697 56.39 -17.33 55.70
CA PHE A 697 55.80 -17.03 54.39
C PHE A 697 56.88 -17.00 53.31
N ASN A 698 56.56 -17.54 52.13
CA ASN A 698 57.48 -17.55 50.98
C ASN A 698 57.38 -16.26 50.15
N PHE A 699 56.24 -15.55 50.21
CA PHE A 699 56.02 -14.31 49.47
C PHE A 699 56.02 -13.11 50.42
N GLU A 700 56.60 -12.01 49.97
CA GLU A 700 56.73 -10.78 50.76
C GLU A 700 55.38 -10.14 51.08
N ILE A 701 54.41 -10.20 50.15
CA ILE A 701 53.06 -9.68 50.38
C ILE A 701 52.31 -10.46 51.46
N ASP A 702 52.42 -11.79 51.48
CA ASP A 702 51.79 -12.63 52.51
C ASP A 702 52.43 -12.41 53.89
N LYS A 703 53.75 -12.17 53.92
CA LYS A 703 54.47 -11.78 55.13
C LYS A 703 53.97 -10.42 55.66
N ARG A 704 53.84 -9.41 54.79
CA ARG A 704 53.30 -8.09 55.16
C ARG A 704 51.86 -8.17 55.64
N ILE A 705 51.03 -9.00 55.01
CA ILE A 705 49.64 -9.24 55.44
C ILE A 705 49.63 -9.87 56.82
N SER A 706 50.38 -10.96 57.04
CA SER A 706 50.45 -11.66 58.33
C SER A 706 50.98 -10.79 59.47
N GLU A 707 52.07 -10.04 59.24
CA GLU A 707 52.65 -9.12 60.23
C GLU A 707 51.75 -7.92 60.49
N GLY A 708 51.14 -7.36 59.44
CA GLY A 708 50.28 -6.18 59.51
C GLY A 708 48.93 -6.43 60.19
N VAL A 709 48.46 -7.67 60.29
CA VAL A 709 47.20 -8.04 60.97
C VAL A 709 47.38 -9.05 62.11
N HIS A 710 48.63 -9.42 62.44
CA HIS A 710 48.99 -10.44 63.44
C HIS A 710 48.27 -11.79 63.28
N ALA A 711 48.17 -12.28 62.05
CA ALA A 711 47.50 -13.54 61.74
C ALA A 711 48.45 -14.66 61.30
N THR A 712 48.29 -15.84 61.92
CA THR A 712 49.11 -17.05 61.72
C THR A 712 48.37 -18.18 61.02
N SER A 713 47.07 -18.02 60.76
CA SER A 713 46.24 -19.00 60.04
C SER A 713 45.29 -18.30 59.06
N PHE A 714 45.10 -18.89 57.89
CA PHE A 714 44.27 -18.31 56.83
C PHE A 714 43.49 -19.39 56.08
N LEU A 715 42.23 -19.11 55.74
CA LEU A 715 41.50 -19.81 54.70
C LEU A 715 41.16 -18.79 53.62
N HIS A 716 41.74 -18.98 52.43
CA HIS A 716 41.43 -18.18 51.25
C HIS A 716 40.38 -18.91 50.43
N VAL A 717 39.27 -18.23 50.12
CA VAL A 717 38.18 -18.78 49.32
C VAL A 717 37.94 -17.89 48.10
N PRO A 718 38.11 -18.40 46.87
CA PRO A 718 37.84 -17.62 45.67
C PRO A 718 36.33 -17.47 45.46
N LEU A 719 35.89 -16.28 45.06
CA LEU A 719 34.55 -16.02 44.59
C LEU A 719 34.54 -16.25 43.08
N VAL A 720 33.91 -17.34 42.63
CA VAL A 720 33.92 -17.75 41.22
C VAL A 720 32.51 -17.67 40.65
N LEU A 721 32.34 -16.92 39.56
CA LEU A 721 31.09 -16.85 38.80
C LEU A 721 31.37 -17.09 37.31
N ASN A 722 30.56 -17.90 36.63
CA ASN A 722 30.74 -18.23 35.21
C ASN A 722 32.16 -18.69 34.82
N ASN A 723 32.82 -19.43 35.72
CA ASN A 723 34.22 -19.87 35.55
C ASN A 723 35.24 -18.73 35.55
N GLU A 724 34.96 -17.58 36.15
CA GLU A 724 35.89 -16.47 36.37
C GLU A 724 35.94 -16.08 37.85
N THR A 725 37.12 -15.70 38.36
CA THR A 725 37.29 -15.30 39.77
C THR A 725 37.04 -13.80 39.91
N ILE A 726 35.90 -13.43 40.51
CA ILE A 726 35.47 -12.03 40.69
C ILE A 726 36.07 -11.37 41.95
N GLY A 727 36.62 -12.19 42.86
CA GLY A 727 37.18 -11.72 44.13
C GLY A 727 37.64 -12.86 45.04
N ILE A 728 38.07 -12.53 46.26
CA ILE A 728 38.52 -13.48 47.27
C ILE A 728 37.96 -13.07 48.63
N ILE A 729 37.48 -14.05 49.41
CA ILE A 729 37.23 -13.87 50.84
C ILE A 729 38.32 -14.59 51.64
N MET A 730 38.91 -13.88 52.58
CA MET A 730 39.94 -14.39 53.48
C MET A 730 39.37 -14.51 54.90
N PHE A 731 39.52 -15.69 55.49
CA PHE A 731 39.13 -16.00 56.86
C PHE A 731 40.35 -16.27 57.72
N SER A 732 40.39 -15.79 58.96
CA SER A 732 41.58 -15.95 59.81
C SER A 732 41.25 -16.03 61.31
N ASN A 733 42.12 -16.72 62.06
CA ASN A 733 42.09 -16.83 63.51
C ASN A 733 43.37 -16.30 64.19
N PHE A 734 43.90 -15.14 63.75
CA PHE A 734 45.00 -14.43 64.41
C PHE A 734 46.11 -15.36 64.96
N GLU A 735 46.29 -15.45 66.28
CA GLU A 735 47.29 -16.29 66.97
C GLU A 735 46.92 -17.78 67.13
N LYS A 736 45.67 -18.15 66.82
CA LYS A 736 45.15 -19.53 66.95
C LYS A 736 45.14 -20.27 65.62
N ARG A 737 45.27 -21.60 65.70
CA ARG A 737 45.10 -22.48 64.52
C ARG A 737 43.65 -22.48 64.05
N LEU A 738 43.46 -22.50 62.74
CA LEU A 738 42.16 -22.71 62.12
C LEU A 738 41.89 -24.23 62.03
N ASN A 739 41.20 -24.78 63.04
CA ASN A 739 40.86 -26.21 63.13
C ASN A 739 39.52 -26.51 62.43
N ILE A 740 39.49 -26.38 61.11
CA ILE A 740 38.31 -26.74 60.29
C ILE A 740 38.60 -28.01 59.47
N SER A 741 37.65 -28.94 59.45
CA SER A 741 37.71 -30.16 58.66
C SER A 741 37.54 -29.87 57.16
N LYS A 742 37.89 -30.84 56.30
CA LYS A 742 37.64 -30.73 54.85
C LYS A 742 36.16 -30.58 54.51
N ALA A 743 35.26 -31.17 55.32
CA ALA A 743 33.82 -31.03 55.13
C ALA A 743 33.35 -29.61 55.46
N GLU A 744 33.89 -29.00 56.51
CA GLU A 744 33.58 -27.63 56.93
C GLU A 744 34.17 -26.59 55.98
N SER A 745 35.42 -26.78 55.50
CA SER A 745 36.00 -25.95 54.43
C SER A 745 35.12 -25.97 53.18
N ARG A 746 34.66 -27.15 52.76
CA ARG A 746 33.71 -27.28 51.64
C ARG A 746 32.37 -26.59 51.93
N SER A 747 31.91 -26.59 53.17
CA SER A 747 30.69 -25.87 53.56
C SER A 747 30.85 -24.35 53.49
N ILE A 748 32.01 -23.82 53.91
CA ILE A 748 32.35 -22.39 53.78
C ILE A 748 32.53 -22.02 52.30
N GLU A 749 33.18 -22.87 51.51
CA GLU A 749 33.28 -22.69 50.05
C GLU A 749 31.91 -22.63 49.38
N ARG A 750 30.99 -23.54 49.75
CA ARG A 750 29.61 -23.52 49.25
C ARG A 750 28.88 -22.24 49.63
N LEU A 751 29.03 -21.78 50.87
CA LEU A 751 28.47 -20.50 51.32
C LEU A 751 29.02 -19.33 50.48
N CYS A 752 30.34 -19.24 50.35
CA CYS A 752 31.01 -18.20 49.56
C CYS A 752 30.58 -18.25 48.08
N ALA A 753 30.45 -19.44 47.49
CA ALA A 753 29.97 -19.63 46.12
C ALA A 753 28.52 -19.16 45.96
N GLN A 754 27.64 -19.44 46.94
CA GLN A 754 26.24 -19.01 46.93
C GLN A 754 26.08 -17.48 47.07
N VAL A 755 26.92 -16.82 47.87
CA VAL A 755 26.90 -15.35 48.02
C VAL A 755 27.72 -14.62 46.96
N SER A 756 28.56 -15.31 46.17
CA SER A 756 29.36 -14.71 45.09
C SER A 756 28.49 -13.94 44.11
N GLY A 757 27.35 -14.52 43.70
CA GLY A 757 26.38 -13.87 42.82
C GLY A 757 25.73 -12.63 43.45
N VAL A 758 25.51 -12.63 44.77
CA VAL A 758 24.92 -11.49 45.49
C VAL A 758 25.93 -10.37 45.67
N ILE A 759 27.17 -10.70 46.03
CA ILE A 759 28.29 -9.76 46.15
C ILE A 759 28.54 -9.08 44.79
N GLN A 760 28.55 -9.86 43.70
CA GLN A 760 28.64 -9.31 42.35
C GLN A 760 27.40 -8.49 41.99
N ARG A 761 26.19 -8.95 42.31
CA ARG A 761 24.96 -8.21 42.03
C ARG A 761 24.91 -6.89 42.77
N VAL A 762 25.29 -6.82 44.04
CA VAL A 762 25.29 -5.58 44.83
C VAL A 762 26.41 -4.64 44.38
N HIS A 763 27.58 -5.18 44.03
CA HIS A 763 28.68 -4.41 43.44
C HIS A 763 28.28 -3.82 42.07
N LEU A 764 27.72 -4.65 41.18
CA LEU A 764 27.18 -4.26 39.90
C LEU A 764 25.98 -3.33 40.06
N LEU A 765 25.03 -3.58 40.96
CA LEU A 765 23.90 -2.70 41.24
C LEU A 765 24.37 -1.33 41.68
N LYS A 766 25.42 -1.22 42.49
CA LYS A 766 25.97 0.08 42.87
C LYS A 766 26.61 0.81 41.67
N GLN A 767 27.22 0.08 40.74
CA GLN A 767 27.67 0.62 39.45
C GLN A 767 26.50 0.96 38.52
N THR A 768 25.46 0.13 38.46
CA THR A 768 24.27 0.26 37.63
C THR A 768 23.33 1.34 38.17
N GLU A 769 23.21 1.56 39.47
CA GLU A 769 22.44 2.66 40.06
C GLU A 769 23.11 4.00 39.77
N LYS A 770 24.45 4.04 39.82
CA LYS A 770 25.22 5.19 39.33
C LYS A 770 24.94 5.43 37.84
N GLN A 771 25.09 4.41 36.99
CA GLN A 771 24.77 4.51 35.56
C GLN A 771 23.29 4.84 35.29
N LYS A 772 22.35 4.30 36.07
CA LYS A 772 20.90 4.53 35.94
C LYS A 772 20.58 5.97 36.30
N LYS A 773 21.23 6.55 37.31
CA LYS A 773 21.07 7.96 37.66
C LYS A 773 21.51 8.86 36.49
N ASP A 774 22.63 8.52 35.84
CA ASP A 774 23.15 9.26 34.68
C ASP A 774 22.24 9.10 33.45
N ILE A 775 21.73 7.88 33.20
CA ILE A 775 20.76 7.60 32.13
C ILE A 775 19.41 8.28 32.37
N LEU A 776 18.92 8.32 33.62
CA LEU A 776 17.66 8.99 33.96
C LEU A 776 17.77 10.50 33.74
N ALA A 777 18.89 11.11 34.13
CA ALA A 777 19.14 12.53 33.87
C ALA A 777 19.15 12.84 32.36
N LEU A 778 19.76 11.97 31.55
CA LEU A 778 19.76 12.10 30.09
C LEU A 778 18.36 11.90 29.49
N ASN A 779 17.60 10.90 29.96
CA ASN A 779 16.25 10.62 29.47
C ASN A 779 15.25 11.73 29.83
N ASP A 780 15.34 12.30 31.04
CA ASP A 780 14.51 13.42 31.45
C ASP A 780 14.78 14.65 30.58
N LEU A 781 16.05 14.92 30.24
CA LEU A 781 16.40 15.94 29.25
C LEU A 781 15.79 15.62 27.88
N ILE A 782 15.97 14.40 27.35
CA ILE A 782 15.42 14.01 26.03
C ILE A 782 13.90 14.18 25.97
N LYS A 783 13.18 13.80 27.04
CA LYS A 783 11.73 13.99 27.14
C LYS A 783 11.35 15.47 27.08
N ASP A 784 12.06 16.29 27.85
CA ASP A 784 11.83 17.73 27.96
C ASP A 784 12.29 18.53 26.72
N LEU A 785 13.19 17.97 25.90
CA LEU A 785 13.57 18.50 24.59
C LEU A 785 12.53 18.19 23.49
N ASN A 786 11.90 17.00 23.54
CA ASN A 786 10.87 16.61 22.56
C ASN A 786 9.55 17.38 22.68
N GLU A 787 9.26 17.99 23.84
CA GLU A 787 8.03 18.75 24.07
C GLU A 787 8.03 20.15 23.41
N LYS A 788 9.19 20.64 22.95
CA LYS A 788 9.33 22.01 22.47
C LYS A 788 9.92 22.02 21.05
N LEU A 789 9.28 22.76 20.14
CA LEU A 789 9.72 22.92 18.75
C LEU A 789 10.59 24.19 18.54
N ASP A 790 10.99 24.87 19.62
CA ASP A 790 11.83 26.07 19.56
C ASP A 790 13.30 25.72 19.81
N ILE A 791 14.11 25.88 18.76
CA ILE A 791 15.54 25.54 18.74
C ILE A 791 16.32 26.32 19.82
N HIS A 792 16.01 27.59 20.06
CA HIS A 792 16.72 28.39 21.05
C HIS A 792 16.42 27.89 22.48
N LEU A 793 15.18 27.49 22.74
CA LEU A 793 14.76 26.96 24.04
C LEU A 793 15.28 25.54 24.29
N ILE A 794 15.39 24.73 23.24
CA ILE A 794 16.08 23.42 23.24
C ILE A 794 17.54 23.63 23.64
N MET A 795 18.25 24.52 22.95
CA MET A 795 19.68 24.73 23.17
C MET A 795 20.01 25.32 24.54
N LYS A 796 19.16 26.19 25.09
CA LYS A 796 19.29 26.67 26.47
C LYS A 796 19.25 25.54 27.53
N LYS A 797 18.49 24.48 27.28
CA LYS A 797 18.42 23.31 28.17
C LYS A 797 19.62 22.38 27.98
N VAL A 798 20.00 22.14 26.72
CA VAL A 798 21.22 21.39 26.38
C VAL A 798 22.43 22.04 27.05
N HIS A 799 22.55 23.36 26.96
CA HIS A 799 23.60 24.15 27.59
C HIS A 799 23.66 23.94 29.11
N ARG A 800 22.52 24.03 29.79
CA ARG A 800 22.45 23.78 31.24
C ARG A 800 22.93 22.37 31.59
N TYR A 801 22.48 21.37 30.86
CA TYR A 801 22.86 19.98 31.09
C TYR A 801 24.36 19.75 30.88
N VAL A 802 24.95 20.27 29.79
CA VAL A 802 26.38 20.09 29.52
C VAL A 802 27.26 20.87 30.50
N LYS A 803 26.77 22.00 31.01
CA LYS A 803 27.42 22.77 32.07
C LYS A 803 27.43 22.03 33.40
N GLU A 804 26.30 21.47 33.81
CA GLU A 804 26.15 20.79 35.11
C GLU A 804 26.86 19.42 35.17
N ASN A 805 26.86 18.66 34.07
CA ASN A 805 27.37 17.28 34.06
C ASN A 805 28.79 17.16 33.49
N PHE A 806 29.22 18.05 32.60
CA PHE A 806 30.53 17.98 31.93
C PHE A 806 31.38 19.24 32.10
N ASN A 807 30.90 20.23 32.87
CA ASN A 807 31.60 21.50 33.11
C ASN A 807 31.95 22.27 31.81
N ILE A 808 31.07 22.22 30.81
CA ILE A 808 31.20 22.92 29.52
C ILE A 808 30.42 24.23 29.56
N THR A 809 31.05 25.33 29.20
CA THR A 809 30.52 26.69 29.38
C THR A 809 29.95 27.29 28.10
N TYR A 810 30.51 26.99 26.93
CA TYR A 810 30.11 27.60 25.66
C TYR A 810 29.73 26.54 24.63
N TYR A 811 28.82 26.90 23.73
CA TYR A 811 28.37 26.03 22.65
C TYR A 811 28.09 26.80 21.36
N SER A 812 28.21 26.11 20.23
CA SER A 812 27.66 26.55 18.95
C SER A 812 26.95 25.40 18.25
N LEU A 813 25.74 25.69 17.76
CA LEU A 813 24.96 24.78 16.95
C LEU A 813 25.00 25.24 15.49
N LEU A 814 25.52 24.39 14.61
CA LEU A 814 25.47 24.63 13.17
C LEU A 814 24.66 23.52 12.48
N VAL A 815 23.76 23.93 11.60
CA VAL A 815 22.85 23.02 10.87
C VAL A 815 23.14 23.11 9.37
N ALA A 816 23.06 21.98 8.67
CA ALA A 816 23.23 21.92 7.23
C ALA A 816 22.12 22.69 6.51
N ASP A 817 22.49 23.44 5.46
CA ASP A 817 21.52 24.08 4.59
C ASP A 817 20.76 23.06 3.70
N SER A 818 19.67 23.49 3.07
CA SER A 818 18.79 22.63 2.26
C SER A 818 19.52 21.96 1.08
N GLU A 819 20.56 22.60 0.54
CA GLU A 819 21.42 22.04 -0.51
C GLU A 819 22.53 21.12 0.04
N LYS A 820 22.69 21.02 1.37
CA LYS A 820 23.72 20.25 2.08
C LYS A 820 25.14 20.58 1.63
N LYS A 821 25.39 21.86 1.34
CA LYS A 821 26.71 22.36 0.94
C LYS A 821 27.46 23.02 2.09
N PHE A 822 26.73 23.75 2.95
CA PHE A 822 27.31 24.50 4.07
C PHE A 822 26.56 24.23 5.37
N LEU A 823 27.28 24.27 6.49
CA LEU A 823 26.70 24.45 7.82
C LEU A 823 26.58 25.95 8.11
N ARG A 824 25.47 26.33 8.74
CA ARG A 824 25.21 27.69 9.20
C ARG A 824 24.91 27.68 10.69
N PHE A 825 25.36 28.72 11.39
CA PHE A 825 25.03 28.89 12.80
C PHE A 825 23.52 29.14 12.96
N VAL A 826 22.91 28.40 13.89
CA VAL A 826 21.50 28.51 14.24
C VAL A 826 21.33 29.04 15.65
N ASP A 827 22.23 28.68 16.57
CA ASP A 827 22.25 29.19 17.94
C ASP A 827 23.67 29.08 18.52
N MET A 828 24.04 29.98 19.43
CA MET A 828 25.36 29.95 20.09
C MET A 828 25.35 30.67 21.44
N GLU A 829 26.20 30.21 22.35
CA GLU A 829 26.58 30.91 23.57
C GLU A 829 28.09 31.18 23.53
N VAL A 830 28.46 32.46 23.61
CA VAL A 830 29.85 32.94 23.50
C VAL A 830 30.25 33.71 24.77
N PRO A 831 31.54 33.84 25.09
CA PRO A 831 31.97 34.56 26.29
C PRO A 831 31.69 36.07 26.22
N GLU A 832 31.55 36.71 27.39
CA GLU A 832 31.16 38.13 27.50
C GLU A 832 32.17 39.12 26.87
N ASN A 833 33.41 38.69 26.64
CA ASN A 833 34.44 39.50 25.99
C ASN A 833 34.23 39.67 24.47
N VAL A 834 33.27 38.96 23.87
CA VAL A 834 32.95 39.03 22.43
C VAL A 834 31.96 40.17 22.16
N THR A 835 32.33 41.11 21.30
CA THR A 835 31.45 42.24 20.92
C THR A 835 30.27 41.80 20.04
N GLU A 836 29.16 42.54 20.04
CA GLU A 836 28.00 42.25 19.18
C GLU A 836 28.35 42.18 17.68
N PHE A 837 29.29 43.01 17.22
CA PHE A 837 29.78 42.94 15.84
C PHE A 837 30.51 41.63 15.54
N GLN A 838 31.36 41.17 16.47
CA GLN A 838 32.05 39.88 16.35
C GLN A 838 31.06 38.72 16.44
N LYS A 839 30.08 38.77 17.33
CA LYS A 839 29.00 37.77 17.46
C LYS A 839 28.19 37.64 16.17
N LYS A 840 27.82 38.76 15.55
CA LYS A 840 27.16 38.77 14.24
C LYS A 840 28.03 38.18 13.14
N ARG A 841 29.32 38.51 13.12
CA ARG A 841 30.26 37.92 12.15
C ARG A 841 30.37 36.41 12.32
N ILE A 842 30.41 35.89 13.56
CA ILE A 842 30.40 34.44 13.82
C ILE A 842 29.11 33.82 13.30
N TYR A 843 27.96 34.44 13.56
CA TYR A 843 26.66 33.93 13.13
C TYR A 843 26.51 33.85 11.60
N ASP A 844 27.11 34.78 10.86
CA ASP A 844 27.05 34.84 9.39
C ASP A 844 28.07 33.89 8.69
N MET A 845 28.96 33.24 9.45
CA MET A 845 29.95 32.30 8.89
C MET A 845 29.28 31.06 8.28
N LYS A 846 29.88 30.55 7.18
CA LYS A 846 29.43 29.35 6.48
C LYS A 846 30.55 28.32 6.43
N VAL A 847 30.35 27.20 7.12
CA VAL A 847 31.34 26.13 7.19
C VAL A 847 31.07 25.11 6.07
N PRO A 848 31.99 24.86 5.14
CA PRO A 848 31.76 23.90 4.06
C PRO A 848 31.70 22.46 4.57
N ILE A 849 30.67 21.70 4.18
CA ILE A 849 30.50 20.29 4.58
C ILE A 849 31.50 19.38 3.85
N LYS A 850 31.91 19.75 2.63
CA LYS A 850 32.90 19.03 1.81
C LYS A 850 33.92 20.01 1.22
N GLY A 851 35.20 19.65 1.26
CA GLY A 851 36.28 20.41 0.61
C GLY A 851 36.90 21.54 1.45
N GLY A 852 36.55 21.66 2.74
CA GLY A 852 37.20 22.55 3.70
C GLY A 852 38.58 22.06 4.15
N LYS A 853 39.19 22.77 5.12
CA LYS A 853 40.36 22.32 5.89
C LYS A 853 40.11 22.67 7.36
N GLY A 854 40.10 21.71 8.28
CA GLY A 854 39.95 21.98 9.73
C GLY A 854 39.21 20.90 10.51
N ALA A 855 39.00 21.13 11.81
CA ALA A 855 38.43 20.16 12.75
C ALA A 855 36.95 19.87 12.47
N HIS A 856 36.16 20.88 12.07
CA HIS A 856 34.79 20.72 11.60
C HIS A 856 34.69 19.72 10.44
N GLU A 857 35.44 19.95 9.35
CA GLU A 857 35.41 19.07 8.16
C GLU A 857 35.91 17.66 8.50
N LEU A 858 36.95 17.53 9.33
CA LEU A 858 37.47 16.24 9.74
C LEU A 858 36.45 15.44 10.56
N SER A 859 35.74 16.11 11.47
CA SER A 859 34.67 15.53 12.28
C SER A 859 33.52 15.02 11.41
N LEU A 860 33.06 15.84 10.46
CA LEU A 860 31.98 15.51 9.52
C LEU A 860 32.37 14.39 8.54
N ARG A 861 33.59 14.42 8.00
CA ARG A 861 34.10 13.40 7.06
C ARG A 861 34.29 12.05 7.74
N ARG A 862 34.82 12.04 8.97
CA ARG A 862 35.01 10.80 9.75
C ARG A 862 33.75 10.33 10.44
N LYS A 863 32.74 11.19 10.56
CA LYS A 863 31.52 10.93 11.34
C LYS A 863 31.86 10.55 12.79
N LYS A 864 32.84 11.24 13.37
CA LYS A 864 33.34 11.00 14.73
C LYS A 864 33.67 12.32 15.41
N PRO A 865 33.46 12.44 16.73
CA PRO A 865 33.82 13.64 17.46
C PRO A 865 35.34 13.90 17.39
N ILE A 866 35.72 15.17 17.33
CA ILE A 866 37.12 15.60 17.38
C ILE A 866 37.29 16.45 18.63
N TYR A 867 38.05 15.93 19.60
CA TYR A 867 38.38 16.64 20.83
C TYR A 867 39.81 17.19 20.77
N ILE A 868 39.97 18.49 21.03
CA ILE A 868 41.24 19.20 21.07
C ILE A 868 41.46 19.72 22.51
N PRO A 869 42.34 19.08 23.29
CA PRO A 869 42.62 19.48 24.66
C PRO A 869 43.56 20.70 24.72
N ASP A 870 43.59 21.35 25.88
CA ASP A 870 44.47 22.47 26.22
C ASP A 870 45.95 21.99 26.35
N ARG A 871 46.69 21.99 25.22
CA ARG A 871 48.11 21.61 25.13
C ARG A 871 48.84 22.55 24.16
N ASN A 872 50.10 22.91 24.45
CA ASN A 872 50.92 23.75 23.57
C ASN A 872 50.98 23.18 22.14
N GLY A 873 50.55 23.96 21.14
CA GLY A 873 50.54 23.58 19.72
C GLY A 873 49.35 22.70 19.26
N SER A 874 48.36 22.42 20.12
CA SER A 874 47.21 21.58 19.76
C SER A 874 46.25 22.22 18.75
N PHE A 875 46.16 23.55 18.69
CA PHE A 875 45.22 24.24 17.78
C PHE A 875 45.78 24.50 16.38
N GLU A 876 47.08 24.77 16.28
CA GLU A 876 47.76 25.18 15.03
C GLU A 876 47.62 24.16 13.90
N ARG A 877 47.53 22.86 14.27
CA ARG A 877 47.43 21.72 13.35
C ARG A 877 46.00 21.35 12.95
N TRP A 878 44.99 21.71 13.76
CA TRP A 878 43.65 21.14 13.65
C TRP A 878 42.57 22.16 13.26
N LEU A 879 42.75 23.45 13.53
CA LEU A 879 41.75 24.50 13.25
C LEU A 879 41.94 25.13 11.86
N SER A 880 40.81 25.47 11.20
CA SER A 880 40.80 26.31 9.99
C SER A 880 41.17 27.77 10.30
N GLU A 881 41.40 28.62 9.29
CA GLU A 881 41.66 30.06 9.52
C GLU A 881 40.48 30.75 10.23
N ASP A 882 39.27 30.38 9.85
CA ASP A 882 38.02 30.82 10.45
C ASP A 882 37.87 30.32 11.90
N ASP A 883 38.19 29.05 12.16
CA ASP A 883 38.16 28.48 13.51
C ASP A 883 39.22 29.09 14.44
N LYS A 884 40.40 29.45 13.89
CA LYS A 884 41.47 30.14 14.63
C LYS A 884 41.02 31.53 15.03
N TRP A 885 40.38 32.27 14.12
CA TRP A 885 39.83 33.58 14.45
C TRP A 885 38.77 33.49 15.56
N VAL A 886 37.88 32.48 15.51
CA VAL A 886 36.89 32.24 16.58
C VAL A 886 37.59 31.88 17.90
N GLN A 887 38.64 31.04 17.86
CA GLN A 887 39.42 30.65 19.03
C GLN A 887 40.11 31.85 19.71
N GLU A 888 40.70 32.74 18.92
CA GLU A 888 41.38 33.96 19.42
C GLU A 888 40.38 34.96 20.01
N VAL A 889 39.28 35.24 19.31
CA VAL A 889 38.26 36.20 19.75
C VAL A 889 37.55 35.72 21.02
N CYS A 890 37.23 34.42 21.10
CA CYS A 890 36.55 33.83 22.25
C CYS A 890 37.51 33.34 23.35
N ASN A 891 38.83 33.47 23.15
CA ASN A 891 39.89 32.97 24.05
C ASN A 891 39.69 31.49 24.46
N ILE A 892 39.35 30.63 23.50
CA ILE A 892 38.99 29.24 23.77
C ILE A 892 40.25 28.40 24.03
N ARG A 893 40.24 27.62 25.13
CA ARG A 893 41.36 26.75 25.54
C ARG A 893 41.18 25.29 25.17
N SER A 894 39.96 24.85 24.90
CA SER A 894 39.64 23.47 24.52
C SER A 894 38.37 23.43 23.67
N PHE A 895 38.35 22.53 22.70
CA PHE A 895 37.23 22.36 21.76
C PHE A 895 36.85 20.89 21.64
N ILE A 896 35.56 20.61 21.52
CA ILE A 896 35.07 19.35 20.96
C ILE A 896 34.04 19.63 19.87
N PHE A 897 34.25 19.02 18.70
CA PHE A 897 33.39 19.13 17.52
C PHE A 897 32.64 17.82 17.31
N ILE A 898 31.33 17.81 17.54
CA ILE A 898 30.52 16.58 17.56
C ILE A 898 29.57 16.57 16.36
N PRO A 899 29.69 15.62 15.42
CA PRO A 899 28.84 15.59 14.24
C PRO A 899 27.45 15.07 14.62
N MET A 900 26.42 15.77 14.16
CA MET A 900 25.02 15.38 14.34
C MET A 900 24.58 14.56 13.13
N ILE A 901 24.31 13.28 13.32
CA ILE A 901 24.07 12.31 12.24
C ILE A 901 22.68 11.70 12.39
N LEU A 902 21.91 11.67 11.30
CA LEU A 902 20.62 11.00 11.24
C LEU A 902 20.54 10.16 9.97
N ASN A 903 20.17 8.88 10.08
CA ASN A 903 20.10 7.92 8.97
C ASN A 903 21.40 7.83 8.13
N GLY A 904 22.56 8.03 8.77
CA GLY A 904 23.85 8.02 8.11
C GLY A 904 24.20 9.31 7.36
N GLU A 905 23.38 10.36 7.43
CA GLU A 905 23.64 11.67 6.85
C GLU A 905 23.97 12.71 7.93
N VAL A 906 24.79 13.69 7.57
CA VAL A 906 25.13 14.82 8.46
C VAL A 906 23.98 15.82 8.44
N VAL A 907 23.36 16.05 9.61
CA VAL A 907 22.32 17.06 9.83
C VAL A 907 22.94 18.37 10.32
N GLY A 908 24.04 18.29 11.07
CA GLY A 908 24.70 19.46 11.66
C GLY A 908 25.98 19.10 12.42
N ILE A 909 26.49 20.04 13.18
CA ILE A 909 27.59 19.84 14.13
C ILE A 909 27.30 20.66 15.40
N LEU A 910 27.63 20.09 16.54
CA LEU A 910 27.57 20.74 17.85
C LEU A 910 29.00 20.93 18.35
N ASP A 911 29.40 22.19 18.51
CA ASP A 911 30.70 22.51 19.07
C ASP A 911 30.53 22.92 20.52
N LEU A 912 31.41 22.40 21.37
CA LEU A 912 31.41 22.68 22.80
C LEU A 912 32.81 23.12 23.21
N SER A 913 32.90 24.14 24.06
CA SER A 913 34.20 24.73 24.42
C SER A 913 34.22 25.41 25.79
N ASN A 914 35.43 25.64 26.29
CA ASN A 914 35.73 26.43 27.49
C ASN A 914 36.86 27.43 27.22
N SER A 915 36.75 28.64 27.80
CA SER A 915 37.80 29.68 27.75
C SER A 915 38.58 29.83 29.06
N GLU A 916 37.94 29.66 30.21
CA GLU A 916 38.56 29.89 31.53
C GLU A 916 39.05 28.62 32.21
N SER A 917 38.24 27.55 32.19
CA SER A 917 38.51 26.27 32.84
C SER A 917 39.10 25.25 31.87
N LYS A 918 39.97 24.37 32.38
CA LYS A 918 40.43 23.21 31.62
C LYS A 918 39.30 22.21 31.47
N LEU A 919 39.08 21.75 30.26
CA LEU A 919 38.17 20.65 29.97
C LEU A 919 38.98 19.34 29.99
N GLU A 920 38.54 18.35 30.78
CA GLU A 920 39.14 17.02 30.87
C GLU A 920 38.05 15.97 30.64
N LEU A 921 37.71 15.73 29.37
CA LEU A 921 36.71 14.72 29.00
C LEU A 921 37.35 13.33 28.93
N THR A 922 36.69 12.35 29.54
CA THR A 922 36.97 10.92 29.36
C THR A 922 36.38 10.40 28.04
N GLU A 923 36.75 9.19 27.62
CA GLU A 923 36.11 8.56 26.44
C GLU A 923 34.60 8.32 26.66
N GLU A 924 34.19 8.07 27.89
CA GLU A 924 32.78 7.90 28.28
C GLU A 924 32.02 9.23 28.13
N ASP A 925 32.62 10.35 28.54
CA ASP A 925 32.01 11.68 28.37
C ASP A 925 31.82 12.05 26.90
N ILE A 926 32.82 11.76 26.06
CA ILE A 926 32.74 11.98 24.61
C ILE A 926 31.64 11.11 23.99
N SER A 927 31.48 9.87 24.46
CA SER A 927 30.41 8.98 24.01
C SER A 927 29.03 9.52 24.39
N ASN A 928 28.85 9.96 25.64
CA ASN A 928 27.60 10.53 26.14
C ASN A 928 27.20 11.81 25.40
N LEU A 929 28.16 12.70 25.12
CA LEU A 929 27.94 13.91 24.33
C LEU A 929 27.61 13.59 22.86
N SER A 930 28.18 12.52 22.30
CA SER A 930 27.85 12.05 20.94
C SER A 930 26.41 11.53 20.86
N ILE A 931 25.96 10.77 21.86
CA ILE A 931 24.56 10.31 21.96
C ILE A 931 23.62 11.51 22.04
N LEU A 932 23.94 12.52 22.85
CA LEU A 932 23.16 13.75 22.95
C LEU A 932 23.06 14.47 21.60
N ALA A 933 24.17 14.56 20.84
CA ALA A 933 24.20 15.18 19.52
C ALA A 933 23.36 14.42 18.47
N GLU A 934 23.36 13.08 18.50
CA GLU A 934 22.49 12.26 17.63
C GLU A 934 20.99 12.47 17.92
N GLN A 935 20.62 12.58 19.20
CA GLN A 935 19.23 12.87 19.59
C GLN A 935 18.82 14.29 19.16
N LEU A 936 19.70 15.27 19.35
CA LEU A 936 19.49 16.64 18.86
C LEU A 936 19.31 16.68 17.34
N ALA A 937 20.01 15.82 16.60
CA ALA A 937 19.86 15.71 15.15
C ALA A 937 18.43 15.36 14.75
N GLY A 938 17.79 14.43 15.45
CA GLY A 938 16.40 14.04 15.22
C GLY A 938 15.41 15.18 15.50
N ILE A 939 15.58 15.87 16.63
CA ILE A 939 14.67 16.95 17.07
C ILE A 939 14.76 18.16 16.13
N ILE A 940 15.99 18.59 15.79
CA ILE A 940 16.22 19.76 14.92
C ILE A 940 15.78 19.46 13.48
N TYR A 941 16.02 18.24 12.99
CA TYR A 941 15.53 17.83 11.67
C TYR A 941 13.99 17.83 11.63
N GLY A 942 13.34 17.25 12.64
CA GLY A 942 11.87 17.23 12.75
C GLY A 942 11.26 18.64 12.81
N SER A 943 11.84 19.54 13.62
CA SER A 943 11.37 20.93 13.72
C SER A 943 11.49 21.70 12.40
N THR A 944 12.56 21.44 11.62
CA THR A 944 12.78 22.12 10.33
C THR A 944 11.73 21.67 9.30
N ILE A 945 11.49 20.36 9.19
CA ILE A 945 10.46 19.80 8.29
C ILE A 945 9.05 20.28 8.66
N PHE A 946 8.73 20.36 9.96
CA PHE A 946 7.42 20.83 10.41
C PHE A 946 7.13 22.27 9.97
N LYS A 947 8.12 23.17 10.06
CA LYS A 947 7.99 24.56 9.58
C LYS A 947 7.78 24.65 8.07
N GLU A 948 8.48 23.83 7.28
CA GLU A 948 8.32 23.80 5.82
C GLU A 948 6.92 23.31 5.40
N LEU A 949 6.37 22.32 6.12
CA LEU A 949 5.02 21.81 5.89
C LEU A 949 3.95 22.86 6.20
N GLU A 950 4.10 23.62 7.28
CA GLU A 950 3.14 24.66 7.66
C GLU A 950 3.07 25.79 6.62
N ILE A 951 4.24 26.24 6.13
CA ILE A 951 4.32 27.24 5.05
C ILE A 951 3.65 26.72 3.78
N SER A 952 3.94 25.47 3.38
CA SER A 952 3.37 24.85 2.18
C SER A 952 1.85 24.72 2.27
N ARG A 953 1.31 24.39 3.46
CA ARG A 953 -0.12 24.31 3.71
C ARG A 953 -0.80 25.66 3.55
N ASN A 954 -0.24 26.72 4.14
CA ASN A 954 -0.81 28.06 4.07
C ASN A 954 -0.86 28.58 2.62
N ILE A 955 0.17 28.31 1.82
CA ILE A 955 0.20 28.65 0.39
C ILE A 955 -0.91 27.91 -0.37
N ALA A 956 -1.04 26.60 -0.15
CA ALA A 956 -2.07 25.79 -0.81
C ALA A 956 -3.49 26.24 -0.44
N GLU A 957 -3.72 26.66 0.81
CA GLU A 957 -5.00 27.16 1.28
C GLU A 957 -5.35 28.52 0.66
N GLU A 958 -4.35 29.41 0.50
CA GLU A 958 -4.53 30.69 -0.17
C GLU A 958 -4.84 30.52 -1.67
N GLU A 959 -4.17 29.60 -2.36
CA GLU A 959 -4.47 29.26 -3.76
C GLU A 959 -5.85 28.65 -3.93
N ARG A 960 -6.27 27.78 -3.00
CA ARG A 960 -7.60 27.18 -3.02
C ARG A 960 -8.69 28.24 -2.87
N ASN A 961 -8.53 29.19 -1.95
CA ASN A 961 -9.47 30.30 -1.73
C ASN A 961 -9.57 31.22 -2.96
N LYS A 962 -8.45 31.48 -3.65
CA LYS A 962 -8.42 32.24 -4.91
C LYS A 962 -9.19 31.53 -6.02
N ASN A 963 -8.96 30.22 -6.18
CA ASN A 963 -9.66 29.41 -7.18
C ASN A 963 -11.18 29.31 -6.91
N GLU A 964 -11.58 29.23 -5.65
CA GLU A 964 -13.00 29.17 -5.28
C GLU A 964 -13.75 30.46 -5.60
N LYS A 965 -13.16 31.63 -5.30
CA LYS A 965 -13.74 32.93 -5.66
C LYS A 965 -13.91 33.10 -7.17
N LEU A 966 -12.93 32.68 -7.97
CA LEU A 966 -13.01 32.80 -9.44
C LEU A 966 -14.11 31.92 -10.04
N LEU A 967 -14.31 30.72 -9.51
CA LEU A 967 -15.34 29.81 -9.99
C LEU A 967 -16.76 30.31 -9.71
N LEU A 968 -16.98 30.90 -8.52
CA LEU A 968 -18.27 31.49 -8.13
C LEU A 968 -18.60 32.80 -8.86
N ASN A 969 -17.61 33.47 -9.45
CA ASN A 969 -17.84 34.66 -10.28
C ASN A 969 -18.26 34.31 -11.72
N ILE A 970 -18.10 33.05 -12.16
CA ILE A 970 -18.36 32.59 -13.54
C ILE A 970 -19.62 31.74 -13.62
N LEU A 971 -19.94 30.99 -12.56
CA LEU A 971 -21.08 30.07 -12.51
C LEU A 971 -21.97 30.40 -11.30
N PRO A 972 -23.29 30.21 -11.41
CA PRO A 972 -24.19 30.29 -10.27
C PRO A 972 -23.76 29.30 -9.16
N VAL A 973 -23.94 29.70 -7.90
CA VAL A 973 -23.44 28.94 -6.72
C VAL A 973 -23.87 27.46 -6.74
N ASP A 974 -25.15 27.19 -7.03
CA ASP A 974 -25.69 25.82 -7.04
C ASP A 974 -25.04 24.97 -8.16
N ILE A 975 -24.80 25.57 -9.32
CA ILE A 975 -24.18 24.92 -10.49
C ILE A 975 -22.69 24.71 -10.26
N ALA A 976 -22.00 25.68 -9.64
CA ALA A 976 -20.59 25.58 -9.28
C ALA A 976 -20.34 24.46 -8.25
N GLN A 977 -21.26 24.28 -7.30
CA GLN A 977 -21.19 23.20 -6.31
C GLN A 977 -21.44 21.83 -6.95
N GLU A 978 -22.48 21.71 -7.80
CA GLU A 978 -22.74 20.47 -8.52
C GLU A 978 -21.56 20.06 -9.42
N LEU A 979 -20.95 21.03 -10.13
CA LEU A 979 -19.77 20.79 -10.95
C LEU A 979 -18.56 20.32 -10.12
N LYS A 980 -18.35 20.87 -8.91
CA LYS A 980 -17.28 20.43 -7.99
C LYS A 980 -17.50 19.00 -7.48
N GLU A 981 -18.74 18.64 -7.16
CA GLU A 981 -19.07 17.34 -6.56
C GLU A 981 -19.11 16.21 -7.58
N LYS A 982 -19.68 16.47 -8.77
CA LYS A 982 -19.94 15.45 -9.79
C LYS A 982 -18.96 15.50 -10.97
N GLY A 983 -18.19 16.58 -11.11
CA GLY A 983 -17.27 16.80 -12.24
C GLY A 983 -17.94 17.19 -13.56
N ALA A 984 -19.27 17.18 -13.60
CA ALA A 984 -20.12 17.60 -14.72
C ALA A 984 -21.50 18.01 -14.20
N THR A 985 -22.24 18.82 -14.97
CA THR A 985 -23.63 19.21 -14.69
C THR A 985 -24.53 18.81 -15.84
N GLU A 986 -25.71 18.26 -15.56
CA GLU A 986 -26.66 17.90 -16.62
C GLU A 986 -27.49 19.12 -17.05
N PRO A 987 -27.80 19.28 -18.36
CA PRO A 987 -28.71 20.33 -18.81
C PRO A 987 -30.13 20.13 -18.24
N ILE A 988 -30.71 21.19 -17.69
CA ILE A 988 -32.05 21.18 -17.06
C ILE A 988 -33.05 21.86 -18.00
N LEU A 989 -34.17 21.19 -18.26
CA LEU A 989 -35.33 21.79 -18.92
C LEU A 989 -36.14 22.62 -17.92
N TYR A 990 -36.38 23.88 -18.25
CA TYR A 990 -37.27 24.79 -17.54
C TYR A 990 -38.51 25.03 -18.40
N GLU A 991 -39.68 24.72 -17.84
CA GLU A 991 -40.95 24.76 -18.58
C GLU A 991 -41.43 26.20 -18.83
N ASN A 992 -41.06 27.14 -17.96
CA ASN A 992 -41.41 28.55 -18.11
C ASN A 992 -40.31 29.44 -17.52
N VAL A 993 -39.75 30.31 -18.36
CA VAL A 993 -38.65 31.24 -18.04
C VAL A 993 -38.90 32.53 -18.83
N SER A 994 -38.60 33.69 -18.24
CA SER A 994 -38.65 34.98 -18.96
C SER A 994 -37.25 35.38 -19.36
N VAL A 995 -37.02 35.56 -20.67
CA VAL A 995 -35.72 35.97 -21.23
C VAL A 995 -35.83 37.43 -21.68
N MET A 996 -34.89 38.25 -21.23
CA MET A 996 -34.77 39.66 -21.59
C MET A 996 -33.53 39.89 -22.46
N PHE A 997 -33.73 40.58 -23.58
CA PHE A 997 -32.66 41.12 -24.42
C PHE A 997 -32.72 42.65 -24.43
N THR A 998 -31.55 43.26 -24.40
CA THR A 998 -31.37 44.69 -24.61
C THR A 998 -30.42 44.94 -25.76
N ASP A 999 -30.56 46.06 -26.48
CA ASP A 999 -29.66 46.45 -27.57
C ASP A 999 -29.53 47.98 -27.63
N PHE A 1000 -28.32 48.50 -27.88
CA PHE A 1000 -28.08 49.93 -28.01
C PHE A 1000 -28.27 50.37 -29.47
N LYS A 1001 -29.34 51.11 -29.74
CA LYS A 1001 -29.56 51.67 -31.07
C LYS A 1001 -28.51 52.74 -31.38
N GLY A 1002 -27.89 52.62 -32.55
CA GLY A 1002 -26.89 53.58 -33.03
C GLY A 1002 -25.48 53.34 -32.47
N PHE A 1003 -25.24 52.20 -31.81
CA PHE A 1003 -23.95 51.84 -31.24
C PHE A 1003 -22.80 51.96 -32.23
N THR A 1004 -22.92 51.38 -33.44
CA THR A 1004 -21.89 51.43 -34.48
C THR A 1004 -21.53 52.87 -34.91
N GLN A 1005 -22.53 53.75 -35.02
CA GLN A 1005 -22.33 55.14 -35.45
C GLN A 1005 -21.64 55.98 -34.38
N ILE A 1006 -21.96 55.74 -33.10
CA ILE A 1006 -21.34 56.44 -31.97
C ILE A 1006 -19.94 55.88 -31.67
N ALA A 1007 -19.73 54.58 -31.89
CA ALA A 1007 -18.43 53.92 -31.77
C ALA A 1007 -17.39 54.44 -32.78
N GLU A 1008 -17.81 54.99 -33.92
CA GLU A 1008 -16.93 55.64 -34.89
C GLU A 1008 -16.46 57.04 -34.44
N VAL A 1009 -17.16 57.67 -33.49
CA VAL A 1009 -16.90 59.04 -33.02
C VAL A 1009 -16.15 59.07 -31.68
N LEU A 1010 -16.40 58.09 -30.80
CA LEU A 1010 -15.73 57.96 -29.50
C LEU A 1010 -14.37 57.25 -29.62
N SER A 1011 -13.44 57.56 -28.71
CA SER A 1011 -12.24 56.74 -28.59
C SER A 1011 -12.61 55.32 -28.08
N PRO A 1012 -11.86 54.26 -28.46
CA PRO A 1012 -12.12 52.91 -27.97
C PRO A 1012 -12.15 52.81 -26.44
N GLN A 1013 -11.32 53.58 -25.73
CA GLN A 1013 -11.30 53.61 -24.27
C GLN A 1013 -12.57 54.23 -23.68
N GLU A 1014 -13.04 55.34 -24.25
CA GLU A 1014 -14.29 56.00 -23.80
C GLU A 1014 -15.52 55.16 -24.12
N LEU A 1015 -15.55 54.55 -25.30
CA LEU A 1015 -16.61 53.64 -25.72
C LEU A 1015 -16.74 52.44 -24.75
N ILE A 1016 -15.61 51.78 -24.44
CA ILE A 1016 -15.59 50.64 -23.51
C ILE A 1016 -16.00 51.09 -22.10
N ARG A 1017 -15.53 52.24 -21.62
CA ARG A 1017 -15.88 52.75 -20.29
C ARG A 1017 -17.36 53.04 -20.16
N ASP A 1018 -17.97 53.67 -21.17
CA ASP A 1018 -19.39 54.02 -21.14
C ASP A 1018 -20.27 52.76 -21.28
N LEU A 1019 -19.83 51.79 -22.09
CA LEU A 1019 -20.50 50.49 -22.22
C LEU A 1019 -20.42 49.68 -20.91
N ASP A 1020 -19.23 49.62 -20.30
CA ASP A 1020 -19.00 48.95 -19.01
C ASP A 1020 -19.84 49.59 -17.89
N ALA A 1021 -19.91 50.92 -17.83
CA ALA A 1021 -20.76 51.62 -16.86
C ALA A 1021 -22.25 51.24 -16.99
N CYS A 1022 -22.75 51.06 -18.21
CA CYS A 1022 -24.11 50.62 -18.44
C CYS A 1022 -24.30 49.15 -18.01
N PHE A 1023 -23.41 48.25 -18.41
CA PHE A 1023 -23.51 46.83 -18.06
C PHE A 1023 -23.32 46.56 -16.56
N VAL A 1024 -22.43 47.28 -15.88
CA VAL A 1024 -22.28 47.22 -14.41
C VAL A 1024 -23.58 47.65 -13.72
N GLN A 1025 -24.27 48.66 -14.25
CA GLN A 1025 -25.55 49.07 -13.69
C GLN A 1025 -26.65 48.04 -13.99
N PHE A 1026 -26.66 47.44 -15.19
CA PHE A 1026 -27.61 46.37 -15.53
C PHE A 1026 -27.39 45.13 -14.67
N ASP A 1027 -26.13 44.77 -14.39
CA ASP A 1027 -25.77 43.67 -13.48
C ASP A 1027 -26.37 43.92 -12.08
N LYS A 1028 -26.22 45.13 -11.53
CA LYS A 1028 -26.82 45.49 -10.22
C LYS A 1028 -28.35 45.43 -10.22
N ILE A 1029 -28.99 45.85 -11.31
CA ILE A 1029 -30.45 45.84 -11.43
C ILE A 1029 -30.94 44.38 -11.53
N THR A 1030 -30.32 43.59 -12.40
CA THR A 1030 -30.69 42.19 -12.61
C THR A 1030 -30.48 41.34 -11.36
N GLU A 1031 -29.37 41.55 -10.62
CA GLU A 1031 -29.12 40.91 -9.34
C GLU A 1031 -30.23 41.22 -8.31
N ARG A 1032 -30.67 42.49 -8.22
CA ARG A 1032 -31.76 42.91 -7.31
C ARG A 1032 -33.07 42.19 -7.62
N TYR A 1033 -33.40 42.01 -8.90
CA TYR A 1033 -34.60 41.31 -9.34
C TYR A 1033 -34.38 39.80 -9.56
N LYS A 1034 -33.27 39.24 -9.08
CA LYS A 1034 -32.94 37.79 -9.16
C LYS A 1034 -32.97 37.23 -10.58
N LEU A 1035 -32.56 38.06 -11.55
CA LEU A 1035 -32.37 37.63 -12.92
C LEU A 1035 -30.93 37.17 -13.08
N GLU A 1036 -30.74 36.01 -13.70
CA GLU A 1036 -29.42 35.47 -14.00
C GLU A 1036 -28.87 36.15 -15.25
N LYS A 1037 -27.69 36.76 -15.13
CA LYS A 1037 -26.94 37.26 -16.28
C LYS A 1037 -26.41 36.08 -17.08
N LEU A 1038 -26.72 36.04 -18.37
CA LEU A 1038 -26.26 34.95 -19.24
C LEU A 1038 -25.01 35.36 -19.99
N LYS A 1039 -25.07 36.45 -20.75
CA LYS A 1039 -23.95 36.95 -21.54
C LYS A 1039 -24.21 38.35 -22.07
N THR A 1040 -23.12 38.99 -22.47
CA THR A 1040 -23.15 40.15 -23.35
C THR A 1040 -22.79 39.69 -24.76
N ILE A 1041 -23.51 40.20 -25.77
CA ILE A 1041 -23.29 39.88 -27.18
C ILE A 1041 -23.01 41.20 -27.90
N GLY A 1042 -21.75 41.62 -27.92
CA GLY A 1042 -21.38 42.95 -28.38
C GLY A 1042 -21.97 44.03 -27.46
N ASP A 1043 -22.87 44.83 -28.02
CA ASP A 1043 -23.64 45.89 -27.37
C ASP A 1043 -24.98 45.40 -26.78
N SER A 1044 -25.31 44.11 -26.96
CA SER A 1044 -26.51 43.51 -26.39
C SER A 1044 -26.27 42.90 -25.01
N TYR A 1045 -27.23 43.08 -24.10
CA TYR A 1045 -27.24 42.46 -22.77
C TYR A 1045 -28.35 41.41 -22.68
N MET A 1046 -28.02 40.21 -22.18
CA MET A 1046 -28.95 39.10 -22.06
C MET A 1046 -29.00 38.57 -20.62
N CYS A 1047 -30.21 38.49 -20.07
CA CYS A 1047 -30.48 37.87 -18.77
C CYS A 1047 -31.82 37.12 -18.78
N ALA A 1048 -32.05 36.28 -17.78
CA ALA A 1048 -33.29 35.51 -17.66
C ALA A 1048 -33.74 35.35 -16.20
N GLY A 1049 -35.04 35.44 -15.98
CA GLY A 1049 -35.68 35.18 -14.69
C GLY A 1049 -36.28 33.78 -14.64
N GLY A 1050 -36.21 33.13 -13.48
CA GLY A 1050 -36.69 31.76 -13.27
C GLY A 1050 -35.62 30.67 -13.48
N ILE A 1051 -34.36 31.07 -13.66
CA ILE A 1051 -33.17 30.21 -13.69
C ILE A 1051 -32.05 30.81 -12.82
N PRO A 1052 -31.13 30.00 -12.27
CA PRO A 1052 -31.19 28.54 -12.17
C PRO A 1052 -32.28 28.05 -11.20
N LYS A 1053 -32.88 28.96 -10.40
CA LYS A 1053 -33.98 28.64 -9.49
C LYS A 1053 -35.32 28.99 -10.12
N ARG A 1054 -36.19 27.99 -10.24
CA ARG A 1054 -37.58 28.17 -10.67
C ARG A 1054 -38.31 29.07 -9.68
N ASN A 1055 -38.98 30.10 -10.18
CA ASN A 1055 -39.89 30.94 -9.40
C ASN A 1055 -41.18 31.17 -10.20
N GLN A 1056 -42.24 31.65 -9.55
CA GLN A 1056 -43.51 31.99 -10.23
C GLN A 1056 -43.55 33.45 -10.68
N THR A 1057 -42.66 34.28 -10.16
CA THR A 1057 -42.62 35.73 -10.41
C THR A 1057 -41.69 36.13 -11.55
N HIS A 1058 -41.01 35.20 -12.24
CA HIS A 1058 -39.98 35.52 -13.24
C HIS A 1058 -40.40 36.58 -14.27
N ALA A 1059 -41.65 36.54 -14.73
CA ALA A 1059 -42.18 37.52 -15.68
C ALA A 1059 -42.35 38.90 -15.04
N ILE A 1060 -42.83 38.98 -13.79
CA ILE A 1060 -42.97 40.23 -13.04
C ILE A 1060 -41.58 40.81 -12.73
N ASP A 1061 -40.67 39.99 -12.23
CA ASP A 1061 -39.28 40.35 -11.91
C ASP A 1061 -38.55 40.93 -13.13
N SER A 1062 -38.72 40.29 -14.30
CA SER A 1062 -38.13 40.73 -15.56
C SER A 1062 -38.67 42.09 -16.01
N ILE A 1063 -39.95 42.38 -15.76
CA ILE A 1063 -40.58 43.64 -16.18
C ILE A 1063 -40.20 44.78 -15.24
N LEU A 1064 -40.11 44.53 -13.93
CA LEU A 1064 -39.59 45.51 -12.97
C LEU A 1064 -38.14 45.89 -13.29
N ALA A 1065 -37.29 44.89 -13.58
CA ALA A 1065 -35.91 45.14 -14.01
C ALA A 1065 -35.86 45.96 -15.31
N ALA A 1066 -36.72 45.64 -16.29
CA ALA A 1066 -36.79 46.39 -17.55
C ALA A 1066 -37.23 47.84 -17.37
N LEU A 1067 -38.19 48.10 -16.46
CA LEU A 1067 -38.61 49.46 -16.11
C LEU A 1067 -37.47 50.25 -15.45
N GLU A 1068 -36.70 49.64 -14.55
CA GLU A 1068 -35.55 50.29 -13.91
C GLU A 1068 -34.39 50.54 -14.91
N ILE A 1069 -34.10 49.57 -15.79
CA ILE A 1069 -33.13 49.73 -16.88
C ILE A 1069 -33.56 50.87 -17.82
N GLN A 1070 -34.83 50.91 -18.23
CA GLN A 1070 -35.38 51.97 -19.08
C GLN A 1070 -35.26 53.34 -18.39
N ALA A 1071 -35.57 53.42 -17.09
CA ALA A 1071 -35.46 54.65 -16.31
C ALA A 1071 -34.00 55.16 -16.25
N PHE A 1072 -33.06 54.27 -15.96
CA PHE A 1072 -31.62 54.59 -15.96
C PHE A 1072 -31.15 55.11 -17.32
N MET A 1073 -31.54 54.44 -18.41
CA MET A 1073 -31.17 54.87 -19.76
C MET A 1073 -31.78 56.22 -20.15
N ASN A 1074 -33.03 56.48 -19.75
CA ASN A 1074 -33.68 57.77 -19.98
C ASN A 1074 -32.99 58.90 -19.20
N LEU A 1075 -32.59 58.64 -17.96
CA LEU A 1075 -31.83 59.60 -17.15
C LEU A 1075 -30.44 59.86 -17.76
N MET A 1076 -29.72 58.82 -18.18
CA MET A 1076 -28.43 58.95 -18.83
C MET A 1076 -28.53 59.75 -20.14
N LYS A 1077 -29.60 59.52 -20.92
CA LYS A 1077 -29.92 60.29 -22.12
C LYS A 1077 -30.14 61.77 -21.79
N GLN A 1078 -30.90 62.10 -20.75
CA GLN A 1078 -31.12 63.49 -20.32
C GLN A 1078 -29.81 64.17 -19.91
N ILE A 1079 -29.05 63.55 -19.01
CA ILE A 1079 -27.78 64.09 -18.51
C ILE A 1079 -26.79 64.33 -19.66
N LYS A 1080 -26.65 63.37 -20.57
CA LYS A 1080 -25.73 63.50 -21.72
C LYS A 1080 -26.22 64.53 -22.73
N ALA A 1081 -27.52 64.60 -22.98
CA ALA A 1081 -28.11 65.61 -23.87
C ALA A 1081 -27.89 67.03 -23.32
N ASP A 1082 -28.08 67.25 -22.01
CA ASP A 1082 -27.84 68.55 -21.35
C ASP A 1082 -26.36 68.97 -21.41
N GLN A 1083 -25.45 67.99 -21.47
CA GLN A 1083 -24.00 68.20 -21.61
C GLN A 1083 -23.52 68.25 -23.07
N GLY A 1084 -24.42 68.09 -24.05
CA GLY A 1084 -24.05 68.03 -25.48
C GLY A 1084 -23.23 66.81 -25.88
N LEU A 1085 -23.25 65.73 -25.09
CA LEU A 1085 -22.53 64.48 -25.32
C LEU A 1085 -23.39 63.46 -26.09
N PRO A 1086 -22.78 62.58 -26.91
CA PRO A 1086 -23.50 61.51 -27.59
C PRO A 1086 -24.05 60.49 -26.58
N PHE A 1087 -25.27 60.02 -26.79
CA PHE A 1087 -25.96 59.04 -25.95
C PHE A 1087 -26.56 57.91 -26.78
N TRP A 1088 -26.78 56.75 -26.13
CA TRP A 1088 -27.48 55.62 -26.74
C TRP A 1088 -28.94 55.57 -26.31
N GLU A 1089 -29.78 55.09 -27.23
CA GLU A 1089 -31.13 54.67 -26.90
C GLU A 1089 -31.17 53.15 -26.78
N LEU A 1090 -31.92 52.63 -25.81
CA LEU A 1090 -32.00 51.19 -25.56
C LEU A 1090 -33.28 50.61 -26.15
N ARG A 1091 -33.19 49.49 -26.86
CA ARG A 1091 -34.32 48.60 -27.15
C ARG A 1091 -34.39 47.52 -26.10
N LEU A 1092 -35.60 47.17 -25.67
CA LEU A 1092 -35.87 46.16 -24.66
C LEU A 1092 -36.91 45.17 -25.18
N GLY A 1093 -36.59 43.88 -25.12
CA GLY A 1093 -37.45 42.78 -25.57
C GLY A 1093 -37.54 41.66 -24.55
N ILE A 1094 -38.77 41.23 -24.22
CA ILE A 1094 -38.99 40.14 -23.25
C ILE A 1094 -39.98 39.11 -23.80
N HIS A 1095 -39.61 37.84 -23.70
CA HIS A 1095 -40.48 36.72 -24.03
C HIS A 1095 -40.42 35.64 -22.95
N SER A 1096 -41.55 34.98 -22.70
CA SER A 1096 -41.68 33.91 -21.70
C SER A 1096 -42.09 32.60 -22.36
N GLY A 1097 -41.38 31.52 -22.02
CA GLY A 1097 -41.60 30.18 -22.58
C GLY A 1097 -40.57 29.15 -22.09
N PRO A 1098 -40.63 27.89 -22.57
CA PRO A 1098 -39.73 26.82 -22.15
C PRO A 1098 -38.33 26.96 -22.76
N LEU A 1099 -37.29 26.61 -22.00
CA LEU A 1099 -35.91 26.53 -22.48
C LEU A 1099 -35.08 25.52 -21.68
N VAL A 1100 -33.95 25.10 -22.23
CA VAL A 1100 -32.96 24.27 -21.54
C VAL A 1100 -31.81 25.16 -21.08
N ALA A 1101 -31.35 25.02 -19.83
CA ALA A 1101 -30.17 25.71 -19.31
C ALA A 1101 -29.13 24.70 -18.82
N GLY A 1102 -27.84 25.02 -18.94
CA GLY A 1102 -26.76 24.13 -18.54
C GLY A 1102 -25.37 24.71 -18.77
N VAL A 1103 -24.35 24.02 -18.27
CA VAL A 1103 -22.94 24.42 -18.46
C VAL A 1103 -22.39 23.82 -19.73
N ILE A 1104 -21.74 24.65 -20.56
CA ILE A 1104 -21.04 24.23 -21.78
C ILE A 1104 -19.55 24.58 -21.70
N GLY A 1105 -18.71 23.77 -22.35
CA GLY A 1105 -17.28 24.00 -22.51
C GLY A 1105 -16.42 23.26 -21.49
N GLU A 1106 -15.28 22.72 -21.95
CA GLU A 1106 -14.32 21.97 -21.12
C GLU A 1106 -13.21 22.87 -20.55
N LYS A 1107 -12.86 23.94 -21.26
CA LYS A 1107 -11.78 24.88 -20.90
C LYS A 1107 -12.27 26.25 -20.45
N LYS A 1108 -13.47 26.63 -20.90
CA LYS A 1108 -14.15 27.88 -20.55
C LYS A 1108 -15.59 27.51 -20.24
N PHE A 1109 -15.85 27.16 -18.99
CA PHE A 1109 -17.19 26.83 -18.52
C PHE A 1109 -18.08 28.09 -18.63
N ALA A 1110 -19.25 27.95 -19.25
CA ALA A 1110 -20.26 28.99 -19.32
C ALA A 1110 -21.63 28.38 -19.04
N TYR A 1111 -22.39 28.98 -18.12
CA TYR A 1111 -23.79 28.64 -17.91
C TYR A 1111 -24.64 29.41 -18.94
N ASP A 1112 -25.39 28.69 -19.77
CA ASP A 1112 -26.09 29.27 -20.91
C ASP A 1112 -27.46 28.60 -21.13
N VAL A 1113 -28.26 29.17 -22.02
CA VAL A 1113 -29.63 28.73 -22.32
C VAL A 1113 -29.83 28.46 -23.81
N TRP A 1114 -30.63 27.45 -24.12
CA TRP A 1114 -30.98 27.04 -25.46
C TRP A 1114 -32.47 26.76 -25.57
N GLY A 1115 -33.08 27.25 -26.66
CA GLY A 1115 -34.48 26.99 -26.93
C GLY A 1115 -35.08 28.06 -27.82
N ASP A 1116 -36.29 27.78 -28.29
CA ASP A 1116 -37.04 28.70 -29.14
C ASP A 1116 -37.38 30.02 -28.43
N THR A 1117 -37.58 29.95 -27.11
CA THR A 1117 -37.84 31.10 -26.24
C THR A 1117 -36.74 32.16 -26.35
N VAL A 1118 -35.47 31.74 -26.42
CA VAL A 1118 -34.32 32.65 -26.56
C VAL A 1118 -34.36 33.41 -27.88
N ASN A 1119 -34.62 32.68 -28.97
CA ASN A 1119 -34.72 33.29 -30.30
C ASN A 1119 -35.89 34.26 -30.39
N THR A 1120 -37.03 33.90 -29.79
CA THR A 1120 -38.24 34.75 -29.79
C THR A 1120 -38.03 36.00 -28.94
N ALA A 1121 -37.36 35.91 -27.80
CA ALA A 1121 -36.98 37.07 -26.97
C ALA A 1121 -36.09 38.06 -27.73
N SER A 1122 -35.06 37.56 -28.43
CA SER A 1122 -34.22 38.39 -29.30
C SER A 1122 -35.04 39.08 -30.41
N ARG A 1123 -36.09 38.43 -30.95
CA ARG A 1123 -36.99 39.07 -31.92
C ARG A 1123 -37.88 40.15 -31.31
N MET A 1124 -38.28 39.99 -30.04
CA MET A 1124 -39.01 41.03 -29.32
C MET A 1124 -38.16 42.29 -29.18
N GLU A 1125 -36.86 42.13 -28.90
CA GLU A 1125 -35.93 43.26 -28.84
C GLU A 1125 -35.78 43.90 -30.22
N SER A 1126 -35.42 43.11 -31.25
CA SER A 1126 -35.08 43.67 -32.56
C SER A 1126 -36.27 44.36 -33.26
N SER A 1127 -37.49 43.93 -32.93
CA SER A 1127 -38.74 44.52 -33.44
C SER A 1127 -39.23 45.68 -32.56
N GLY A 1128 -38.59 45.91 -31.41
CA GLY A 1128 -38.92 46.92 -30.43
C GLY A 1128 -38.60 48.34 -30.89
N THR A 1129 -39.36 49.30 -30.35
CA THR A 1129 -39.07 50.73 -30.53
C THR A 1129 -38.11 51.18 -29.43
N PRO A 1130 -37.05 51.94 -29.75
CA PRO A 1130 -36.12 52.47 -28.76
C PRO A 1130 -36.84 53.25 -27.66
N GLY A 1131 -36.40 53.06 -26.43
CA GLY A 1131 -37.00 53.67 -25.24
C GLY A 1131 -38.32 53.02 -24.80
N LYS A 1132 -38.83 51.99 -25.48
CA LYS A 1132 -40.03 51.22 -25.07
C LYS A 1132 -39.66 49.78 -24.70
N ILE A 1133 -40.43 49.18 -23.80
CA ILE A 1133 -40.32 47.78 -23.39
C ILE A 1133 -41.31 46.97 -24.24
N ASN A 1134 -40.78 46.14 -25.14
CA ASN A 1134 -41.58 45.32 -26.05
C ASN A 1134 -41.70 43.88 -25.52
N ILE A 1135 -42.92 43.35 -25.47
CA ILE A 1135 -43.18 42.00 -24.96
C ILE A 1135 -44.05 41.21 -25.94
N SER A 1136 -43.89 39.88 -25.91
CA SER A 1136 -44.77 38.95 -26.63
C SER A 1136 -46.12 38.75 -25.93
N GLY A 1137 -47.13 38.27 -26.66
CA GLY A 1137 -48.42 37.86 -26.09
C GLY A 1137 -48.33 36.88 -24.91
N THR A 1138 -47.40 35.92 -24.94
CA THR A 1138 -47.23 34.95 -23.83
C THR A 1138 -46.80 35.62 -22.53
N THR A 1139 -45.85 36.57 -22.60
CA THR A 1139 -45.46 37.40 -21.45
C THR A 1139 -46.61 38.30 -21.00
N TYR A 1140 -47.37 38.88 -21.93
CA TYR A 1140 -48.52 39.73 -21.60
C TYR A 1140 -49.56 38.99 -20.76
N ASP A 1141 -49.89 37.74 -21.13
CA ASP A 1141 -50.86 36.93 -20.38
C ASP A 1141 -50.43 36.69 -18.92
N MET A 1142 -49.13 36.70 -18.64
CA MET A 1142 -48.60 36.52 -17.29
C MET A 1142 -48.61 37.80 -16.44
N ILE A 1143 -48.69 38.99 -17.05
CA ILE A 1143 -48.47 40.27 -16.34
C ILE A 1143 -49.64 41.26 -16.44
N LYS A 1144 -50.60 41.02 -17.34
CA LYS A 1144 -51.70 41.95 -17.68
C LYS A 1144 -52.57 42.36 -16.49
N ASP A 1145 -52.57 41.58 -15.42
CA ASP A 1145 -53.35 41.89 -14.22
C ASP A 1145 -52.73 43.02 -13.40
N VAL A 1146 -51.40 43.22 -13.51
CA VAL A 1146 -50.64 44.15 -12.67
C VAL A 1146 -50.05 45.32 -13.47
N PHE A 1147 -49.70 45.09 -14.73
CA PHE A 1147 -49.08 46.08 -15.60
C PHE A 1147 -50.06 46.61 -16.65
N GLU A 1148 -49.95 47.89 -16.98
CA GLU A 1148 -50.65 48.52 -18.09
C GLU A 1148 -49.86 48.29 -19.37
N CYS A 1149 -50.50 47.71 -20.38
CA CYS A 1149 -49.87 47.36 -21.65
C CYS A 1149 -50.69 47.87 -22.84
N GLU A 1150 -49.99 48.32 -23.89
CA GLU A 1150 -50.56 48.82 -25.14
C GLU A 1150 -50.38 47.76 -26.24
N TYR A 1151 -51.48 47.30 -26.85
CA TYR A 1151 -51.40 46.35 -27.97
C TYR A 1151 -50.89 47.02 -29.24
N ARG A 1152 -49.89 46.42 -29.89
CA ARG A 1152 -49.22 46.98 -31.08
C ARG A 1152 -49.59 46.26 -32.38
N GLY A 1153 -50.49 45.28 -32.32
CA GLY A 1153 -50.83 44.45 -33.48
C GLY A 1153 -49.89 43.26 -33.67
N LYS A 1154 -50.15 42.51 -34.74
CA LYS A 1154 -49.33 41.37 -35.16
C LYS A 1154 -48.16 41.86 -36.01
N VAL A 1155 -46.95 41.62 -35.54
CA VAL A 1155 -45.71 42.00 -36.24
C VAL A 1155 -45.10 40.76 -36.87
N ASN A 1156 -44.76 40.82 -38.16
CA ASN A 1156 -44.12 39.71 -38.84
C ASN A 1156 -42.67 39.56 -38.36
N ALA A 1157 -42.41 38.54 -37.55
CA ALA A 1157 -41.08 38.19 -37.07
C ALA A 1157 -40.42 37.18 -38.03
N LYS A 1158 -39.19 37.47 -38.43
CA LYS A 1158 -38.41 36.65 -39.37
C LYS A 1158 -38.39 35.17 -38.92
N ASN A 1159 -38.87 34.27 -39.77
CA ASN A 1159 -39.01 32.82 -39.55
C ASN A 1159 -40.02 32.39 -38.46
N LYS A 1160 -40.89 33.28 -37.99
CA LYS A 1160 -41.94 33.03 -36.98
C LYS A 1160 -43.36 33.37 -37.44
N GLY A 1161 -43.48 34.16 -38.50
CA GLY A 1161 -44.77 34.68 -38.95
C GLY A 1161 -45.25 35.83 -38.07
N GLU A 1162 -46.55 36.04 -38.03
CA GLU A 1162 -47.20 37.13 -37.30
C GLU A 1162 -47.30 36.82 -35.80
N VAL A 1163 -46.60 37.61 -34.97
CA VAL A 1163 -46.59 37.48 -33.50
C VAL A 1163 -47.27 38.71 -32.88
N GLU A 1164 -48.16 38.47 -31.92
CA GLU A 1164 -48.79 39.51 -31.13
C GLU A 1164 -47.79 40.15 -30.17
N MET A 1165 -47.66 41.48 -30.24
CA MET A 1165 -46.73 42.25 -29.42
C MET A 1165 -47.43 43.37 -28.65
N TYR A 1166 -46.91 43.67 -27.47
CA TYR A 1166 -47.42 44.69 -26.57
C TYR A 1166 -46.27 45.57 -26.07
N TYR A 1167 -46.55 46.84 -25.81
CA TYR A 1167 -45.66 47.70 -25.05
C TYR A 1167 -46.09 47.76 -23.58
N VAL A 1168 -45.14 47.67 -22.67
CA VAL A 1168 -45.39 47.94 -21.25
C VAL A 1168 -45.27 49.43 -20.99
N LEU A 1169 -46.32 50.03 -20.43
CA LEU A 1169 -46.36 51.45 -20.10
C LEU A 1169 -45.96 51.73 -18.65
N GLY A 1170 -46.23 50.80 -17.75
CA GLY A 1170 -45.95 50.90 -16.32
C GLY A 1170 -46.88 49.99 -15.52
N LEU A 1171 -46.87 50.16 -14.20
CA LEU A 1171 -47.83 49.55 -13.29
C LEU A 1171 -49.22 50.18 -13.48
N LYS A 1172 -50.29 49.41 -13.28
CA LYS A 1172 -51.64 49.99 -13.19
C LYS A 1172 -51.72 50.95 -11.99
N ASN A 1173 -52.58 51.97 -12.08
CA ASN A 1173 -52.72 52.99 -11.05
C ASN A 1173 -52.96 52.41 -9.64
N GLU A 1174 -53.72 51.31 -9.53
CA GLU A 1174 -54.00 50.64 -8.25
C GLU A 1174 -52.78 49.94 -7.61
N TYR A 1175 -51.70 49.74 -8.38
CA TYR A 1175 -50.47 49.07 -7.96
C TYR A 1175 -49.26 50.02 -7.89
N SER A 1176 -49.40 51.31 -8.20
CA SER A 1176 -48.32 52.30 -8.16
C SER A 1176 -48.49 53.37 -7.08
N ILE A 1177 -47.37 53.88 -6.55
CA ILE A 1177 -47.34 55.02 -5.60
C ILE A 1177 -47.18 56.35 -6.35
N SER A 1178 -46.51 56.32 -7.50
CA SER A 1178 -46.03 57.51 -8.21
C SER A 1178 -46.75 57.73 -9.54
N ASP A 1179 -46.89 59.00 -9.95
CA ASP A 1179 -47.51 59.36 -11.23
C ASP A 1179 -46.74 58.84 -12.45
N ASP A 1180 -45.46 58.46 -12.26
CA ASP A 1180 -44.63 57.84 -13.30
C ASP A 1180 -44.91 56.35 -13.51
N LYS A 1181 -45.84 55.77 -12.73
CA LYS A 1181 -46.30 54.37 -12.81
C LYS A 1181 -45.18 53.33 -12.67
N ARG A 1182 -44.06 53.65 -12.02
CA ARG A 1182 -42.89 52.77 -11.91
C ARG A 1182 -42.67 52.21 -10.51
N THR A 1183 -43.01 52.96 -9.48
CA THR A 1183 -42.81 52.53 -8.09
C THR A 1183 -44.02 51.73 -7.61
N PRO A 1184 -43.82 50.47 -7.16
CA PRO A 1184 -44.92 49.65 -6.65
C PRO A 1184 -45.43 50.11 -5.27
N ASN A 1185 -46.73 49.99 -5.04
CA ASN A 1185 -47.38 50.28 -3.76
C ASN A 1185 -47.56 49.02 -2.89
N GLU A 1186 -48.10 49.19 -1.68
CA GLU A 1186 -48.35 48.07 -0.77
C GLU A 1186 -49.33 47.02 -1.33
N SER A 1187 -50.28 47.42 -2.18
CA SER A 1187 -51.20 46.47 -2.85
C SER A 1187 -50.43 45.58 -3.83
N PHE A 1188 -49.44 46.14 -4.55
CA PHE A 1188 -48.55 45.35 -5.41
C PHE A 1188 -47.74 44.36 -4.60
N TRP A 1189 -47.14 44.79 -3.49
CA TRP A 1189 -46.29 43.91 -2.68
C TRP A 1189 -47.07 42.76 -2.04
N LYS A 1190 -48.34 42.99 -1.64
CA LYS A 1190 -49.23 41.90 -1.21
C LYS A 1190 -49.50 40.89 -2.31
N TYR A 1191 -49.76 41.36 -3.53
CA TYR A 1191 -49.93 40.48 -4.69
C TYR A 1191 -48.62 39.71 -5.00
N TYR A 1192 -47.48 40.38 -4.91
CA TYR A 1192 -46.16 39.78 -5.11
C TYR A 1192 -45.85 38.71 -4.05
N GLU A 1193 -46.09 38.97 -2.77
CA GLU A 1193 -45.89 38.01 -1.68
C GLU A 1193 -46.77 36.78 -1.82
N MET A 1194 -48.00 36.92 -2.32
CA MET A 1194 -48.87 35.78 -2.60
C MET A 1194 -48.26 34.81 -3.64
N LEU A 1195 -47.48 35.33 -4.59
CA LEU A 1195 -46.81 34.54 -5.63
C LEU A 1195 -45.39 34.09 -5.25
N ALA A 1196 -44.62 34.93 -4.56
CA ALA A 1196 -43.20 34.71 -4.24
C ALA A 1196 -42.97 34.11 -2.84
N GLY A 1197 -43.95 34.19 -1.94
CA GLY A 1197 -43.84 33.82 -0.53
C GLY A 1197 -43.15 34.86 0.36
N THR A 1198 -42.29 35.73 -0.18
CA THR A 1198 -41.56 36.79 0.57
C THR A 1198 -41.23 38.01 -0.31
N ARG A 1199 -41.25 39.23 0.24
CA ARG A 1199 -40.77 40.45 -0.47
C ARG A 1199 -39.33 40.90 -0.17
N GLU A 1200 -38.70 40.37 0.88
CA GLU A 1200 -37.43 40.88 1.48
C GLU A 1200 -36.22 41.02 0.53
N HIS A 1201 -36.23 40.32 -0.60
CA HIS A 1201 -35.10 40.32 -1.52
C HIS A 1201 -35.26 41.28 -2.71
N VAL A 1202 -36.46 41.85 -2.92
CA VAL A 1202 -36.80 42.64 -4.12
C VAL A 1202 -37.40 44.01 -3.77
N ALA A 1203 -38.14 44.11 -2.64
CA ALA A 1203 -38.64 45.36 -2.07
C ALA A 1203 -37.55 46.10 -1.29
#